data_AF-A0ABD2L3Z9-F1
#
_entry.id   AF-A0ABD2L3Z9-F1
#
_cell.length_a   1.000
_cell.length_b   1.000
_cell.length_c   1.000
_cell.angle_alpha   90.00
_cell.angle_beta   90.00
_cell.angle_gamma   90.00
#
_symmetry.space_group_name_H-M   'P 1'
#
loop_
_entity.id
_entity.type
_entity.pdbx_description
1 polymer ?
#
loop_
_entity_poly.entity_id
_entity_poly.type
_entity_poly.pdbx_seq_one_letter_code
_entity_poly.pdbx_strand_id
1 'polypeptide(L)'
;MFNLPPTNVAINKTSVRELLPLSALNQTGPYLFRLFSDSQYCDLSKTYMYLLTSIERKNAAGEWVPTDDAIEEDRHVGVIQNFGSSFIRSLKVNISGVEVFDSSIYYHYRAYIMQELGYSHEIRKAFHEAGCYYSDENSQDSYSNKGFTSRVQRFSNGKHCETMVKLNFDLARQNTLLLNNQDVVFTIHRNSDSFLLLTPRWKTVIDEVKDAQGNIVTAARVTWHDSKAEYRIRLHDMRLYLRTVDVTSSLNVAISRQLESMPAKYALRKVEMRSIFLGTGRTELSHNVFTSTLPRRLICTFVSTGAYSGARHLSPFNFEHANVRSISAEANGLTFPSTPYLFSFGNQKRFVRAFVDMYAGLGLDDSDNKTVSISMARFLSGWAFFVIPMTSTLDDTPGFELIRQGTCTVKVQFEQPIKADGYEMLILGQLYALFKSEIDTQLSNYFPNPLQSVNCVHIVNTEYENQPVIVEGTLDLVDHLLFSTCYPKKRQGIEWSEPLYVELSDLMVCPGDLPKCLSHFGPQRERPKLMVDELDWHDSDDNRRRSLVKALCDFNKCGPEYLAVAIRRRKKENIKYLCDRKIETVHLRKNLQVFPESFTMFGANRMYAYRGLLGITVEQHLYARHRARLKFPNLPCIVHVGGNGHQSYFPIELLKISSM
;
A
#
# COMPACT_ATOMS: atom_id res chain seq x y z
N MET A 1 -25.75 4.08 17.60
CA MET A 1 -26.31 3.01 16.74
C MET A 1 -26.59 3.45 15.30
N PHE A 2 -26.61 4.76 14.97
CA PHE A 2 -26.79 5.27 13.60
C PHE A 2 -25.69 6.24 13.17
N ASN A 3 -24.42 5.84 13.22
CA ASN A 3 -23.37 6.63 12.59
C ASN A 3 -23.38 6.28 11.10
N LEU A 4 -23.55 7.29 10.24
CA LEU A 4 -23.33 7.14 8.80
C LEU A 4 -21.90 6.60 8.60
N PRO A 5 -21.71 5.56 7.77
CA PRO A 5 -20.38 5.11 7.43
C PRO A 5 -19.62 6.26 6.75
N PRO A 6 -18.29 6.35 6.94
CA PRO A 6 -17.49 7.41 6.33
C PRO A 6 -17.70 7.42 4.82
N THR A 7 -18.13 8.55 4.28
CA THR A 7 -18.40 8.70 2.85
C THR A 7 -17.09 8.91 2.10
N ASN A 8 -16.88 8.15 1.04
CA ASN A 8 -15.72 8.34 0.16
C ASN A 8 -15.98 9.55 -0.74
N VAL A 9 -15.26 10.65 -0.48
CA VAL A 9 -15.30 11.89 -1.28
C VAL A 9 -14.02 12.08 -2.12
N ALA A 10 -13.08 11.14 -2.04
CA ALA A 10 -11.75 11.26 -2.62
C ALA A 10 -11.63 10.60 -4.00
N ILE A 11 -12.43 9.56 -4.27
CA ILE A 11 -12.37 8.79 -5.52
C ILE A 11 -13.61 9.11 -6.35
N ASN A 12 -13.41 9.67 -7.54
CA ASN A 12 -14.48 9.96 -8.50
C ASN A 12 -14.89 8.69 -9.26
N LYS A 13 -13.91 7.97 -9.80
CA LYS A 13 -14.13 6.80 -10.64
C LYS A 13 -12.99 5.80 -10.47
N THR A 14 -13.30 4.54 -10.71
CA THR A 14 -12.28 3.52 -10.89
C THR A 14 -12.59 2.70 -12.14
N SER A 15 -11.59 2.48 -12.98
CA SER A 15 -11.66 1.61 -14.16
C SER A 15 -10.63 0.49 -14.08
N VAL A 16 -10.91 -0.62 -14.77
CA VAL A 16 -9.92 -1.67 -15.04
C VAL A 16 -9.35 -1.40 -16.43
N ARG A 17 -8.02 -1.35 -16.54
CA ARG A 17 -7.29 -1.18 -17.79
C ARG A 17 -6.60 -2.50 -18.13
N GLU A 18 -6.80 -2.92 -19.37
CA GLU A 18 -6.15 -4.07 -19.96
C GLU A 18 -4.82 -3.65 -20.60
N LEU A 19 -3.76 -4.41 -20.30
CA LEU A 19 -2.46 -4.30 -20.91
C LEU A 19 -2.17 -5.54 -21.73
N LEU A 20 -1.80 -5.29 -22.99
CA LEU A 20 -1.32 -6.30 -23.92
C LEU A 20 0.21 -6.39 -23.87
N PRO A 21 0.79 -7.55 -24.21
CA PRO A 21 2.23 -7.68 -24.29
C PRO A 21 2.77 -6.79 -25.42
N LEU A 22 3.88 -6.11 -25.15
CA LEU A 22 4.58 -5.26 -26.13
C LEU A 22 5.26 -6.09 -27.22
N SER A 23 5.69 -7.30 -26.88
CA SER A 23 6.27 -8.26 -27.81
C SER A 23 5.21 -9.22 -28.33
N ALA A 24 5.40 -9.72 -29.56
CA ALA A 24 4.61 -10.84 -30.06
C ALA A 24 4.75 -12.04 -29.10
N LEU A 25 3.63 -12.74 -28.86
CA LEU A 25 3.59 -13.90 -27.98
C LEU A 25 4.46 -15.03 -28.55
N ASN A 26 5.67 -15.17 -28.02
CA ASN A 26 6.55 -16.31 -28.25
C ASN A 26 6.29 -17.37 -27.16
N GLN A 27 6.64 -18.63 -27.39
CA GLN A 27 6.42 -19.68 -26.37
C GLN A 27 7.42 -19.61 -25.20
N THR A 28 8.52 -18.87 -25.33
CA THR A 28 9.62 -18.89 -24.35
C THR A 28 9.70 -17.64 -23.46
N GLY A 29 9.03 -16.54 -23.81
CA GLY A 29 9.21 -15.24 -23.16
C GLY A 29 10.55 -14.56 -23.55
N PRO A 30 10.93 -13.44 -22.89
CA PRO A 30 10.18 -12.73 -21.85
C PRO A 30 8.98 -11.94 -22.40
N TYR A 31 7.93 -11.81 -21.58
CA TYR A 31 6.75 -11.01 -21.87
C TYR A 31 6.85 -9.66 -21.17
N LEU A 32 6.75 -8.59 -21.94
CA LEU A 32 6.87 -7.21 -21.45
C LEU A 32 5.51 -6.53 -21.50
N PHE A 33 5.07 -6.01 -20.35
CA PHE A 33 3.86 -5.18 -20.26
C PHE A 33 4.25 -3.80 -19.76
N ARG A 34 3.72 -2.75 -20.37
CA ARG A 34 3.96 -1.37 -19.94
C ARG A 34 2.65 -0.66 -19.71
N LEU A 35 2.49 -0.15 -18.49
CA LEU A 35 1.56 0.93 -18.19
C LEU A 35 2.26 2.24 -18.53
N PHE A 36 1.74 2.94 -19.54
CA PHE A 36 2.18 4.28 -19.87
C PHE A 36 1.72 5.27 -18.79
N SER A 37 2.53 6.30 -18.58
CA SER A 37 2.21 7.43 -17.72
C SER A 37 0.86 8.02 -18.14
N ASP A 38 0.00 8.14 -17.13
CA ASP A 38 -1.34 8.66 -17.27
C ASP A 38 -1.63 9.58 -16.07
N SER A 39 -2.61 10.45 -16.26
CA SER A 39 -3.12 11.36 -15.24
C SER A 39 -3.77 10.64 -14.04
N GLN A 40 -4.21 9.40 -14.25
CA GLN A 40 -4.89 8.57 -13.25
C GLN A 40 -3.89 7.92 -12.28
N TYR A 41 -4.33 7.67 -11.05
CA TYR A 41 -3.56 6.90 -10.08
C TYR A 41 -3.67 5.41 -10.38
N CYS A 42 -2.67 4.60 -10.01
CA CYS A 42 -2.68 3.17 -10.26
C CYS A 42 -2.76 2.36 -8.96
N ASP A 43 -3.72 1.45 -8.86
CA ASP A 43 -3.81 0.46 -7.78
C ASP A 43 -3.08 -0.82 -8.20
N LEU A 44 -1.82 -0.93 -7.76
CA LEU A 44 -0.99 -2.12 -8.00
C LEU A 44 -1.44 -3.34 -7.19
N SER A 45 -2.24 -3.16 -6.13
CA SER A 45 -2.71 -4.26 -5.28
C SER A 45 -3.70 -5.17 -6.00
N LYS A 46 -4.33 -4.68 -7.07
CA LYS A 46 -5.31 -5.42 -7.89
C LYS A 46 -4.78 -5.67 -9.30
N THR A 47 -3.51 -6.08 -9.39
CA THR A 47 -2.89 -6.48 -10.65
C THR A 47 -3.13 -7.96 -10.91
N TYR A 48 -3.86 -8.29 -11.98
CA TYR A 48 -4.19 -9.64 -12.38
C TYR A 48 -3.55 -10.00 -13.72
N MET A 49 -3.04 -11.21 -13.84
CA MET A 49 -2.54 -11.79 -15.08
C MET A 49 -3.55 -12.83 -15.57
N TYR A 50 -3.92 -12.74 -16.84
CA TYR A 50 -4.73 -13.71 -17.55
C TYR A 50 -3.88 -14.48 -18.55
N LEU A 51 -4.11 -15.79 -18.65
CA LEU A 51 -3.42 -16.71 -19.56
C LEU A 51 -4.44 -17.63 -20.21
N LEU A 52 -4.35 -17.81 -21.53
CA LEU A 52 -5.04 -18.85 -22.29
C LEU A 52 -4.01 -19.87 -22.76
N THR A 53 -4.12 -21.12 -22.31
CA THR A 53 -3.09 -22.16 -22.54
C THR A 53 -3.70 -23.50 -22.94
N SER A 54 -2.96 -24.33 -23.68
CA SER A 54 -3.30 -25.75 -23.92
C SER A 54 -2.07 -26.64 -23.74
N ILE A 55 -2.28 -27.93 -23.57
CA ILE A 55 -1.19 -28.93 -23.53
C ILE A 55 -1.10 -29.58 -24.91
N GLU A 56 0.11 -29.72 -25.43
CA GLU A 56 0.39 -30.40 -26.69
C GLU A 56 1.38 -31.54 -26.46
N ARG A 57 1.13 -32.67 -27.12
CA ARG A 57 2.00 -33.84 -27.20
C ARG A 57 2.80 -33.80 -28.49
N LYS A 58 4.02 -34.34 -28.44
CA LYS A 58 4.83 -34.58 -29.63
C LYS A 58 4.54 -35.96 -30.22
N ASN A 59 4.16 -35.99 -31.48
CA ASN A 59 3.91 -37.23 -32.22
C ASN A 59 5.21 -37.92 -32.64
N ALA A 60 5.11 -39.17 -33.12
CA ALA A 60 6.24 -39.91 -33.67
C ALA A 60 6.90 -39.20 -34.88
N ALA A 61 6.14 -38.38 -35.62
CA ALA A 61 6.63 -37.53 -36.70
C ALA A 61 7.36 -36.25 -36.22
N GLY A 62 7.39 -36.00 -34.91
CA GLY A 62 8.02 -34.81 -34.31
C GLY A 62 7.14 -33.55 -34.27
N GLU A 63 5.92 -33.62 -34.81
CA GLU A 63 4.94 -32.52 -34.78
C GLU A 63 4.21 -32.43 -33.44
N TRP A 64 3.79 -31.21 -33.08
CA TRP A 64 3.05 -30.94 -31.85
C TRP A 64 1.55 -30.94 -32.12
N VAL A 65 0.84 -31.82 -31.41
CA VAL A 65 -0.61 -32.01 -31.55
C VAL A 65 -1.27 -31.85 -30.18
N PRO A 66 -2.48 -31.29 -30.07
CA PRO A 66 -3.22 -31.26 -28.80
C PRO A 66 -3.36 -32.65 -28.19
N THR A 67 -3.39 -32.72 -26.86
CA THR A 67 -3.59 -34.00 -26.14
C THR A 67 -4.98 -34.57 -26.40
N ASP A 68 -5.08 -35.90 -26.50
CA ASP A 68 -6.34 -36.61 -26.75
C ASP A 68 -6.59 -37.63 -25.64
N ASP A 69 -7.72 -37.51 -24.92
CA ASP A 69 -8.05 -38.41 -23.79
C ASP A 69 -8.31 -39.85 -24.27
N ALA A 70 -8.47 -40.08 -25.57
CA ALA A 70 -8.51 -41.43 -26.15
C ALA A 70 -7.19 -42.20 -25.93
N ILE A 71 -6.07 -41.49 -25.70
CA ILE A 71 -4.78 -42.07 -25.41
C ILE A 71 -4.59 -42.15 -23.88
N GLU A 72 -4.39 -43.36 -23.35
CA GLU A 72 -4.29 -43.57 -21.89
C GLU A 72 -3.16 -42.77 -21.22
N GLU A 73 -2.03 -42.55 -21.92
CA GLU A 73 -0.94 -41.72 -21.42
C GLU A 73 -1.36 -40.26 -21.23
N ASP A 74 -2.12 -39.70 -22.17
CA ASP A 74 -2.52 -38.28 -22.19
C ASP A 74 -3.52 -37.99 -21.07
N ARG A 75 -4.36 -38.97 -20.71
CA ARG A 75 -5.33 -38.87 -19.60
C ARG A 75 -4.68 -38.61 -18.24
N HIS A 76 -3.39 -38.92 -18.08
CA HIS A 76 -2.66 -38.73 -16.84
C HIS A 76 -1.65 -37.58 -16.90
N VAL A 77 -1.82 -36.66 -17.84
CA VAL A 77 -0.99 -35.46 -18.00
C VAL A 77 -1.73 -34.24 -17.51
N GLY A 78 -1.10 -33.47 -16.63
CA GLY A 78 -1.69 -32.23 -16.13
C GLY A 78 -0.64 -31.19 -15.79
N VAL A 79 -1.10 -30.10 -15.20
CA VAL A 79 -0.23 -29.02 -14.71
C VAL A 79 0.03 -29.16 -13.21
N ILE A 80 1.14 -28.58 -12.77
CA ILE A 80 1.43 -28.41 -11.34
C ILE A 80 0.40 -27.51 -10.66
N GLN A 81 0.41 -27.54 -9.34
CA GLN A 81 -0.47 -26.72 -8.52
C GLN A 81 -0.23 -25.22 -8.73
N ASN A 82 -1.31 -24.44 -8.67
CA ASN A 82 -1.27 -22.98 -8.85
C ASN A 82 -0.64 -22.55 -10.19
N PHE A 83 -0.92 -23.29 -11.26
CA PHE A 83 -0.31 -23.13 -12.57
C PHE A 83 -0.26 -21.67 -13.06
N GLY A 84 -1.31 -20.88 -12.84
CA GLY A 84 -1.33 -19.48 -13.28
C GLY A 84 -0.20 -18.65 -12.67
N SER A 85 0.08 -18.80 -11.37
CA SER A 85 1.20 -18.11 -10.73
C SER A 85 2.54 -18.80 -10.99
N SER A 86 2.54 -20.13 -11.04
CA SER A 86 3.73 -20.95 -11.26
C SER A 86 4.28 -20.84 -12.68
N PHE A 87 3.46 -20.39 -13.64
CA PHE A 87 3.87 -20.02 -15.00
C PHE A 87 5.04 -19.03 -15.01
N ILE A 88 5.10 -18.16 -14.00
CA ILE A 88 6.12 -17.14 -13.84
C ILE A 88 7.32 -17.74 -13.08
N ARG A 89 8.48 -17.77 -13.75
CA ARG A 89 9.77 -18.07 -13.13
C ARG A 89 10.32 -16.86 -12.39
N SER A 90 10.31 -15.72 -13.08
CA SER A 90 10.83 -14.43 -12.62
C SER A 90 9.88 -13.33 -13.03
N LEU A 91 9.52 -12.49 -12.07
CA LEU A 91 8.83 -11.22 -12.26
C LEU A 91 9.77 -10.09 -11.86
N LYS A 92 9.98 -9.14 -12.78
CA LYS A 92 10.61 -7.85 -12.51
C LYS A 92 9.62 -6.72 -12.71
N VAL A 93 9.63 -5.76 -11.80
CA VAL A 93 8.78 -4.56 -11.87
C VAL A 93 9.66 -3.33 -11.81
N ASN A 94 9.65 -2.56 -12.89
CA ASN A 94 10.37 -1.30 -12.99
C ASN A 94 9.36 -0.15 -12.96
N ILE A 95 9.62 0.86 -12.14
CA ILE A 95 8.81 2.08 -12.07
C ILE A 95 9.69 3.25 -12.44
N SER A 96 9.31 3.99 -13.49
CA SER A 96 10.03 5.18 -13.96
C SER A 96 11.54 4.94 -14.18
N GLY A 97 11.89 3.77 -14.72
CA GLY A 97 13.27 3.36 -14.99
C GLY A 97 14.02 2.72 -13.82
N VAL A 98 13.46 2.73 -12.61
CA VAL A 98 14.07 2.12 -11.41
C VAL A 98 13.49 0.72 -11.18
N GLU A 99 14.34 -0.30 -11.04
CA GLU A 99 13.91 -1.65 -10.64
C GLU A 99 13.48 -1.64 -9.17
N VAL A 100 12.18 -1.80 -8.92
CA VAL A 100 11.61 -1.78 -7.56
C VAL A 100 11.47 -3.19 -7.00
N PHE A 101 11.28 -4.18 -7.87
CA PHE A 101 11.09 -5.56 -7.47
C PHE A 101 11.74 -6.51 -8.47
N ASP A 102 12.53 -7.44 -7.94
CA ASP A 102 13.01 -8.63 -8.64
C ASP A 102 12.78 -9.85 -7.75
N SER A 103 12.13 -10.86 -8.29
CA SER A 103 11.87 -12.14 -7.61
C SER A 103 12.95 -13.20 -7.89
N SER A 104 14.00 -12.86 -8.65
CA SER A 104 15.01 -13.80 -9.14
C SER A 104 14.32 -14.97 -9.85
N ILE A 105 14.72 -16.22 -9.61
CA ILE A 105 14.11 -17.40 -10.25
C ILE A 105 13.01 -18.07 -9.39
N TYR A 106 12.69 -17.52 -8.21
CA TYR A 106 11.88 -18.19 -7.18
C TYR A 106 10.44 -17.67 -7.10
N TYR A 107 9.94 -16.99 -8.13
CA TYR A 107 8.61 -16.38 -8.07
C TYR A 107 7.52 -17.43 -7.79
N HIS A 108 7.55 -18.57 -8.46
CA HIS A 108 6.59 -19.65 -8.29
C HIS A 108 6.55 -20.18 -6.84
N TYR A 109 7.72 -20.41 -6.22
CA TYR A 109 7.80 -20.81 -4.81
C TYR A 109 7.30 -19.73 -3.88
N ARG A 110 7.75 -18.49 -4.07
CA ARG A 110 7.30 -17.34 -3.29
C ARG A 110 5.78 -17.19 -3.37
N ALA A 111 5.21 -17.25 -4.57
CA ALA A 111 3.79 -17.08 -4.80
C ALA A 111 2.99 -18.22 -4.14
N TYR A 112 3.43 -19.47 -4.31
CA TYR A 112 2.80 -20.63 -3.69
C TYR A 112 2.82 -20.56 -2.16
N ILE A 113 4.00 -20.35 -1.55
CA ILE A 113 4.15 -20.32 -0.08
C ILE A 113 3.32 -19.18 0.52
N MET A 114 3.34 -18.01 -0.12
CA MET A 114 2.53 -16.86 0.31
C MET A 114 1.03 -17.11 0.17
N GLN A 115 0.63 -17.85 -0.87
CA GLN A 115 -0.78 -18.19 -1.08
C GLN A 115 -1.25 -19.20 -0.03
N GLU A 116 -0.43 -20.22 0.24
CA GLU A 116 -0.70 -21.30 1.18
C GLU A 116 -0.81 -20.81 2.63
N LEU A 117 0.11 -19.93 3.04
CA LEU A 117 0.20 -19.42 4.42
C LEU A 117 -0.55 -18.09 4.64
N GLY A 118 -0.90 -17.37 3.56
CA GLY A 118 -1.45 -16.02 3.66
C GLY A 118 -2.96 -15.91 3.50
N TYR A 119 -3.62 -16.86 2.82
CA TYR A 119 -5.05 -16.80 2.52
C TYR A 119 -5.83 -17.89 3.25
N SER A 120 -7.07 -17.54 3.63
CA SER A 120 -8.00 -18.49 4.24
C SER A 120 -8.29 -19.69 3.32
N HIS A 121 -8.65 -20.80 3.94
CA HIS A 121 -8.99 -22.03 3.23
C HIS A 121 -10.12 -21.81 2.20
N GLU A 122 -11.14 -21.03 2.56
CA GLU A 122 -12.28 -20.76 1.68
C GLU A 122 -11.89 -19.98 0.42
N ILE A 123 -11.04 -18.96 0.55
CA ILE A 123 -10.55 -18.19 -0.60
C ILE A 123 -9.69 -19.09 -1.49
N ARG A 124 -8.85 -19.95 -0.91
CA ARG A 124 -8.05 -20.91 -1.68
C ARG A 124 -8.90 -21.93 -2.42
N LYS A 125 -9.98 -22.40 -1.80
CA LYS A 125 -10.92 -23.35 -2.42
C LYS A 125 -11.78 -22.71 -3.50
N ALA A 126 -12.22 -21.46 -3.36
CA ALA A 126 -13.13 -20.85 -4.34
C ALA A 126 -12.40 -19.93 -5.34
N PHE A 127 -11.73 -18.90 -4.82
CA PHE A 127 -11.14 -17.86 -5.67
C PHE A 127 -9.89 -18.33 -6.41
N HIS A 128 -9.03 -19.12 -5.75
CA HIS A 128 -7.77 -19.56 -6.37
C HIS A 128 -7.93 -20.73 -7.35
N GLU A 129 -9.12 -21.33 -7.48
CA GLU A 129 -9.42 -22.25 -8.59
C GLU A 129 -9.23 -21.57 -9.96
N ALA A 130 -9.43 -20.24 -10.04
CA ALA A 130 -9.14 -19.45 -11.23
C ALA A 130 -7.65 -19.52 -11.67
N GLY A 131 -6.74 -19.83 -10.75
CA GLY A 131 -5.32 -20.05 -11.02
C GLY A 131 -4.91 -21.52 -11.15
N CYS A 132 -5.87 -22.45 -11.26
CA CYS A 132 -5.67 -23.90 -11.16
C CYS A 132 -5.06 -24.34 -9.81
N TYR A 133 -5.46 -23.69 -8.71
CA TYR A 133 -5.16 -24.17 -7.36
C TYR A 133 -6.31 -25.07 -6.88
N TYR A 134 -6.04 -26.36 -6.67
CA TYR A 134 -6.97 -27.32 -6.08
C TYR A 134 -6.32 -28.03 -4.90
N SER A 135 -6.99 -28.14 -3.76
CA SER A 135 -6.36 -28.73 -2.56
C SER A 135 -5.98 -30.20 -2.78
N ASP A 136 -4.68 -30.46 -2.87
CA ASP A 136 -4.13 -31.82 -3.00
C ASP A 136 -4.24 -32.59 -1.68
N GLU A 137 -4.39 -33.91 -1.79
CA GLU A 137 -4.30 -34.87 -0.67
C GLU A 137 -2.83 -35.16 -0.30
N ASN A 138 -2.61 -35.94 0.77
CA ASN A 138 -1.28 -36.20 1.34
C ASN A 138 -0.24 -36.78 0.36
N SER A 139 -0.67 -37.40 -0.75
CA SER A 139 0.22 -37.90 -1.81
C SER A 139 0.14 -36.98 -3.02
N GLN A 140 0.93 -35.90 -3.02
CA GLN A 140 0.92 -34.90 -4.10
C GLN A 140 1.39 -35.47 -5.46
N ASP A 141 2.23 -36.50 -5.43
CA ASP A 141 2.82 -37.12 -6.63
C ASP A 141 1.95 -38.23 -7.24
N SER A 142 0.79 -38.54 -6.62
CA SER A 142 -0.10 -39.59 -7.10
C SER A 142 -1.00 -39.13 -8.25
N TYR A 143 -1.09 -39.94 -9.31
CA TYR A 143 -2.03 -39.75 -10.41
C TYR A 143 -3.50 -39.77 -9.96
N SER A 144 -3.81 -40.42 -8.84
CA SER A 144 -5.17 -40.54 -8.30
C SER A 144 -5.54 -39.40 -7.34
N ASN A 145 -4.68 -38.40 -7.16
CA ASN A 145 -4.97 -37.28 -6.28
C ASN A 145 -6.13 -36.46 -6.85
N LYS A 146 -7.12 -36.13 -6.02
CA LYS A 146 -8.32 -35.38 -6.43
C LYS A 146 -7.97 -34.00 -6.97
N GLY A 147 -6.99 -33.32 -6.36
CA GLY A 147 -6.55 -32.01 -6.82
C GLY A 147 -5.91 -32.09 -8.20
N PHE A 148 -5.00 -33.06 -8.40
CA PHE A 148 -4.41 -33.32 -9.71
C PHE A 148 -5.45 -33.69 -10.78
N THR A 149 -6.38 -34.60 -10.47
CA THR A 149 -7.45 -35.00 -11.40
C THR A 149 -8.29 -33.80 -11.84
N SER A 150 -8.59 -32.88 -10.92
CA SER A 150 -9.31 -31.64 -11.23
C SER A 150 -8.50 -30.73 -12.16
N ARG A 151 -7.17 -30.64 -11.97
CA ARG A 151 -6.27 -29.91 -12.88
C ARG A 151 -6.21 -30.55 -14.26
N VAL A 152 -6.15 -31.88 -14.36
CA VAL A 152 -6.16 -32.61 -15.64
C VAL A 152 -7.46 -32.34 -16.40
N GLN A 153 -8.61 -32.37 -15.70
CA GLN A 153 -9.92 -32.15 -16.32
C GLN A 153 -10.02 -30.79 -17.03
N ARG A 154 -9.30 -29.76 -16.54
CA ARG A 154 -9.23 -28.43 -17.16
C ARG A 154 -8.59 -28.42 -18.56
N PHE A 155 -7.75 -29.41 -18.86
CA PHE A 155 -7.03 -29.56 -20.13
C PHE A 155 -7.49 -30.78 -20.94
N SER A 156 -8.54 -31.48 -20.49
CA SER A 156 -9.12 -32.66 -21.16
C SER A 156 -9.39 -32.43 -22.65
N ASN A 157 -9.09 -33.42 -23.49
CA ASN A 157 -9.25 -33.37 -24.95
C ASN A 157 -8.58 -32.16 -25.61
N GLY A 158 -7.44 -31.69 -25.06
CA GLY A 158 -6.66 -30.61 -25.64
C GLY A 158 -7.35 -29.25 -25.56
N LYS A 159 -8.34 -29.10 -24.68
CA LYS A 159 -9.09 -27.85 -24.48
C LYS A 159 -8.17 -26.71 -24.05
N HIS A 160 -8.56 -25.50 -24.45
CA HIS A 160 -7.94 -24.29 -23.93
C HIS A 160 -8.38 -24.05 -22.48
N CYS A 161 -7.41 -23.89 -21.60
CA CYS A 161 -7.61 -23.55 -20.20
C CYS A 161 -7.28 -22.06 -20.00
N GLU A 162 -8.27 -21.33 -19.52
CA GLU A 162 -8.15 -19.94 -19.08
C GLU A 162 -7.74 -19.89 -17.62
N THR A 163 -6.71 -19.13 -17.28
CA THR A 163 -6.34 -18.90 -15.88
C THR A 163 -6.19 -17.41 -15.62
N MET A 164 -6.60 -16.98 -14.43
CA MET A 164 -6.46 -15.61 -13.98
C MET A 164 -5.97 -15.57 -12.54
N VAL A 165 -4.83 -14.92 -12.31
CA VAL A 165 -4.15 -14.88 -11.01
C VAL A 165 -3.71 -13.49 -10.63
N LYS A 166 -3.70 -13.17 -9.34
CA LYS A 166 -3.12 -11.93 -8.83
C LYS A 166 -1.59 -12.03 -8.82
N LEU A 167 -0.91 -11.02 -9.35
CA LEU A 167 0.56 -10.96 -9.27
C LEU A 167 1.04 -10.66 -7.84
N ASN A 168 2.09 -11.37 -7.41
CA ASN A 168 2.66 -11.29 -6.07
C ASN A 168 4.02 -10.58 -6.09
N PHE A 169 3.99 -9.26 -5.94
CA PHE A 169 5.17 -8.42 -5.75
C PHE A 169 4.96 -7.47 -4.56
N ASP A 170 6.05 -6.90 -4.05
CA ASP A 170 6.04 -6.21 -2.74
C ASP A 170 5.10 -4.99 -2.70
N LEU A 171 5.06 -4.18 -3.77
CA LEU A 171 4.15 -3.04 -3.90
C LEU A 171 2.67 -3.42 -3.95
N ALA A 172 2.33 -4.61 -4.46
CA ALA A 172 0.95 -5.10 -4.51
C ALA A 172 0.40 -5.53 -3.13
N ARG A 173 1.23 -5.50 -2.09
CA ARG A 173 0.89 -5.90 -0.72
C ARG A 173 0.54 -4.74 0.19
N GLN A 174 0.61 -3.49 -0.28
CA GLN A 174 0.11 -2.32 0.42
C GLN A 174 -1.17 -1.80 -0.24
N ASN A 175 -1.97 -1.07 0.53
CA ASN A 175 -3.25 -0.51 0.07
C ASN A 175 -3.12 0.94 -0.43
N THR A 176 -1.90 1.44 -0.64
CA THR A 176 -1.68 2.80 -1.12
C THR A 176 -1.62 2.81 -2.66
N LEU A 177 -2.26 3.82 -3.25
CA LEU A 177 -2.24 4.01 -4.69
C LEU A 177 -0.86 4.52 -5.13
N LEU A 178 -0.38 4.02 -6.26
CA LEU A 178 0.77 4.59 -6.93
C LEU A 178 0.37 5.96 -7.50
N LEU A 179 1.25 6.95 -7.30
CA LEU A 179 1.13 8.28 -7.87
C LEU A 179 0.93 8.24 -9.40
N ASN A 180 0.24 9.25 -9.91
CA ASN A 180 0.03 9.44 -11.34
C ASN A 180 1.33 9.82 -12.06
N ASN A 181 1.30 9.76 -13.40
CA ASN A 181 2.42 10.04 -14.29
C ASN A 181 3.66 9.15 -14.03
N GLN A 182 3.45 7.92 -13.55
CA GLN A 182 4.51 6.93 -13.37
C GLN A 182 4.39 5.85 -14.44
N ASP A 183 5.50 5.58 -15.14
CA ASP A 183 5.59 4.46 -16.07
C ASP A 183 5.86 3.18 -15.29
N VAL A 184 5.05 2.13 -15.47
CA VAL A 184 5.27 0.83 -14.82
C VAL A 184 5.51 -0.23 -15.88
N VAL A 185 6.64 -0.92 -15.80
CA VAL A 185 7.01 -2.01 -16.72
C VAL A 185 7.08 -3.31 -15.94
N PHE A 186 6.31 -4.31 -16.38
CA PHE A 186 6.36 -5.68 -15.89
C PHE A 186 7.12 -6.54 -16.90
N THR A 187 8.18 -7.19 -16.43
CA THR A 187 8.91 -8.20 -17.21
C THR A 187 8.65 -9.56 -16.61
N ILE A 188 8.00 -10.44 -17.37
CA ILE A 188 7.62 -11.78 -16.94
C ILE A 188 8.43 -12.80 -17.72
N HIS A 189 9.23 -13.58 -17.01
CA HIS A 189 9.93 -14.74 -17.55
C HIS A 189 9.14 -16.02 -17.24
N ARG A 190 8.91 -16.83 -18.27
CA ARG A 190 8.20 -18.10 -18.18
C ARG A 190 9.06 -19.18 -17.52
N ASN A 191 8.43 -20.10 -16.79
CA ASN A 191 9.04 -21.34 -16.31
C ASN A 191 9.19 -22.38 -17.44
N SER A 192 10.08 -23.36 -17.25
CA SER A 192 10.22 -24.45 -18.22
C SER A 192 9.01 -25.37 -18.21
N ASP A 193 8.71 -25.98 -19.35
CA ASP A 193 7.59 -26.92 -19.47
C ASP A 193 7.76 -28.15 -18.58
N SER A 194 9.02 -28.57 -18.37
CA SER A 194 9.35 -29.65 -17.44
C SER A 194 8.90 -29.35 -16.01
N PHE A 195 8.99 -28.09 -15.58
CA PHE A 195 8.57 -27.67 -14.27
C PHE A 195 7.06 -27.51 -14.18
N LEU A 196 6.42 -26.99 -15.24
CA LEU A 196 4.98 -26.68 -15.24
C LEU A 196 4.07 -27.91 -15.41
N LEU A 197 4.58 -28.97 -16.03
CA LEU A 197 3.83 -30.19 -16.30
C LEU A 197 4.11 -31.27 -15.26
N LEU A 198 3.06 -31.98 -14.88
CA LEU A 198 3.12 -33.14 -14.00
C LEU A 198 2.56 -34.36 -14.76
N THR A 199 3.38 -35.39 -14.89
CA THR A 199 3.06 -36.70 -15.47
C THR A 199 3.40 -37.78 -14.44
N PRO A 200 2.56 -37.96 -13.42
CA PRO A 200 2.79 -38.97 -12.39
C PRO A 200 2.72 -40.37 -12.97
N ARG A 201 3.39 -41.32 -12.32
CA ARG A 201 3.27 -42.74 -12.65
C ARG A 201 1.84 -43.20 -12.37
N TRP A 202 1.26 -43.94 -13.30
CA TRP A 202 -0.08 -44.48 -13.16
C TRP A 202 -0.06 -46.01 -13.23
N LYS A 203 -1.11 -46.64 -12.72
CA LYS A 203 -1.22 -48.10 -12.72
C LYS A 203 -2.51 -48.57 -13.36
N THR A 204 -2.39 -49.69 -14.08
CA THR A 204 -3.52 -50.47 -14.58
C THR A 204 -3.70 -51.66 -13.66
N VAL A 205 -4.92 -51.82 -13.14
CA VAL A 205 -5.30 -52.96 -12.32
C VAL A 205 -6.17 -53.87 -13.17
N ILE A 206 -5.70 -55.09 -13.42
CA ILE A 206 -6.51 -56.16 -14.01
C ILE A 206 -7.06 -56.96 -12.85
N ASP A 207 -8.38 -56.92 -12.66
CA ASP A 207 -9.07 -57.64 -11.59
C ASP A 207 -9.02 -59.16 -11.79
N GLU A 208 -9.19 -59.91 -10.70
CA GLU A 208 -9.28 -61.36 -10.76
C GLU A 208 -10.50 -61.79 -11.56
N VAL A 209 -10.28 -62.46 -12.69
CA VAL A 209 -11.37 -63.10 -13.43
C VAL A 209 -11.60 -64.46 -12.80
N LYS A 210 -12.79 -64.64 -12.21
CA LYS A 210 -13.25 -65.91 -11.64
C LYS A 210 -14.20 -66.59 -12.62
N ASP A 211 -14.05 -67.90 -12.80
CA ASP A 211 -15.01 -68.73 -13.55
C ASP A 211 -16.37 -68.76 -12.85
N ALA A 212 -17.40 -69.25 -13.55
CA ALA A 212 -18.74 -69.46 -12.99
C ALA A 212 -18.75 -70.38 -11.74
N GLN A 213 -17.70 -71.18 -11.54
CA GLN A 213 -17.50 -72.05 -10.37
C GLN A 213 -16.63 -71.42 -9.27
N GLY A 214 -16.24 -70.14 -9.40
CA GLY A 214 -15.47 -69.40 -8.39
C GLY A 214 -13.96 -69.62 -8.42
N ASN A 215 -13.44 -70.38 -9.38
CA ASN A 215 -12.00 -70.60 -9.55
C ASN A 215 -11.33 -69.40 -10.22
N ILE A 216 -10.15 -69.01 -9.74
CA ILE A 216 -9.39 -67.89 -10.29
C ILE A 216 -8.77 -68.33 -11.62
N VAL A 217 -9.22 -67.72 -12.73
CA VAL A 217 -8.73 -67.98 -14.10
C VAL A 217 -7.55 -67.07 -14.41
N THR A 218 -7.65 -65.81 -13.99
CA THR A 218 -6.60 -64.80 -14.13
C THR A 218 -6.39 -64.15 -12.78
N ALA A 219 -5.17 -64.26 -12.23
CA ALA A 219 -4.81 -63.58 -10.98
C ALA A 219 -4.75 -62.06 -11.17
N ALA A 220 -5.09 -61.29 -10.14
CA ALA A 220 -4.97 -59.84 -10.19
C ALA A 220 -3.53 -59.41 -10.46
N ARG A 221 -3.34 -58.51 -11.43
CA ARG A 221 -2.03 -57.96 -11.77
C ARG A 221 -2.10 -56.44 -11.80
N VAL A 222 -1.12 -55.82 -11.16
CA VAL A 222 -0.93 -54.36 -11.18
C VAL A 222 0.31 -54.05 -11.99
N THR A 223 0.14 -53.31 -13.08
CA THR A 223 1.24 -52.85 -13.93
C THR A 223 1.39 -51.35 -13.78
N TRP A 224 2.62 -50.89 -13.50
CA TRP A 224 2.96 -49.47 -13.44
C TRP A 224 3.44 -48.98 -14.81
N HIS A 225 2.94 -47.83 -15.21
CA HIS A 225 3.23 -47.21 -16.50
C HIS A 225 3.91 -45.85 -16.28
N ASP A 226 4.96 -45.61 -17.07
CA ASP A 226 5.68 -44.34 -17.14
C ASP A 226 5.33 -43.64 -18.46
N SER A 227 5.02 -42.35 -18.39
CA SER A 227 4.77 -41.53 -19.59
C SER A 227 6.09 -41.32 -20.35
N LYS A 228 6.19 -41.88 -21.57
CA LYS A 228 7.37 -41.70 -22.44
C LYS A 228 7.24 -40.51 -23.40
N ALA A 229 6.02 -39.97 -23.54
CA ALA A 229 5.74 -38.89 -24.46
C ALA A 229 6.36 -37.55 -24.02
N GLU A 230 6.71 -36.73 -25.01
CA GLU A 230 7.11 -35.35 -24.79
C GLU A 230 5.88 -34.44 -24.85
N TYR A 231 5.67 -33.67 -23.79
CA TYR A 231 4.59 -32.70 -23.68
C TYR A 231 5.16 -31.29 -23.54
N ARG A 232 4.41 -30.31 -24.04
CA ARG A 232 4.69 -28.88 -23.86
C ARG A 232 3.40 -28.12 -23.55
N ILE A 233 3.56 -26.94 -22.98
CA ILE A 233 2.44 -26.01 -22.79
C ILE A 233 2.49 -24.98 -23.92
N ARG A 234 1.38 -24.82 -24.62
CA ARG A 234 1.21 -23.77 -25.62
C ARG A 234 0.47 -22.59 -25.03
N LEU A 235 1.10 -21.42 -25.07
CA LEU A 235 0.48 -20.14 -24.77
C LEU A 235 -0.24 -19.60 -26.02
N HIS A 236 -1.53 -19.29 -25.89
CA HIS A 236 -2.35 -18.71 -26.96
C HIS A 236 -2.57 -17.22 -26.75
N ASP A 237 -2.85 -16.80 -25.51
CA ASP A 237 -3.10 -15.41 -25.16
C ASP A 237 -2.58 -15.11 -23.75
N MET A 238 -2.14 -13.86 -23.54
CA MET A 238 -1.67 -13.37 -22.24
C MET A 238 -2.01 -11.89 -22.10
N ARG A 239 -2.66 -11.53 -20.99
CA ARG A 239 -3.09 -10.15 -20.71
C ARG A 239 -2.83 -9.79 -19.26
N LEU A 240 -2.65 -8.52 -18.98
CA LEU A 240 -2.50 -8.01 -17.63
C LEU A 240 -3.56 -6.95 -17.35
N TYR A 241 -4.34 -7.14 -16.30
CA TYR A 241 -5.39 -6.23 -15.88
C TYR A 241 -4.94 -5.49 -14.63
N LEU A 242 -5.09 -4.17 -14.64
CA LEU A 242 -4.76 -3.31 -13.50
C LEU A 242 -5.85 -2.26 -13.30
N ARG A 243 -5.97 -1.77 -12.07
CA ARG A 243 -7.02 -0.84 -11.67
C ARG A 243 -6.47 0.57 -11.67
N THR A 244 -7.10 1.48 -12.43
CA THR A 244 -6.79 2.90 -12.42
C THR A 244 -7.87 3.67 -11.64
N VAL A 245 -7.46 4.70 -10.93
CA VAL A 245 -8.30 5.45 -9.99
C VAL A 245 -8.25 6.93 -10.34
N ASP A 246 -9.41 7.49 -10.63
CA ASP A 246 -9.61 8.93 -10.79
C ASP A 246 -9.90 9.56 -9.43
N VAL A 247 -8.98 10.42 -9.01
CA VAL A 247 -9.03 11.12 -7.73
C VAL A 247 -9.57 12.54 -7.95
N THR A 248 -10.32 13.06 -6.99
CA THR A 248 -10.91 14.41 -7.03
C THR A 248 -9.83 15.49 -7.24
N SER A 249 -10.11 16.50 -8.07
CA SER A 249 -9.14 17.55 -8.44
C SER A 249 -8.59 18.31 -7.23
N SER A 250 -9.41 18.56 -6.21
CA SER A 250 -8.99 19.22 -4.95
C SER A 250 -7.93 18.42 -4.21
N LEU A 251 -8.09 17.08 -4.16
CA LEU A 251 -7.12 16.18 -3.52
C LEU A 251 -5.85 16.06 -4.36
N ASN A 252 -5.94 16.02 -5.69
CA ASN A 252 -4.76 16.04 -6.56
C ASN A 252 -3.89 17.27 -6.30
N VAL A 253 -4.49 18.47 -6.24
CA VAL A 253 -3.75 19.71 -5.93
C VAL A 253 -3.10 19.65 -4.54
N ALA A 254 -3.80 19.10 -3.54
CA ALA A 254 -3.27 18.95 -2.19
C ALA A 254 -2.07 17.98 -2.16
N ILE A 255 -2.18 16.84 -2.85
CA ILE A 255 -1.09 15.86 -2.97
C ILE A 255 0.10 16.49 -3.70
N SER A 256 -0.11 17.19 -4.82
CA SER A 256 0.97 17.88 -5.55
C SER A 256 1.72 18.88 -4.68
N ARG A 257 1.01 19.73 -3.92
CA ARG A 257 1.63 20.68 -2.97
C ARG A 257 2.42 19.97 -1.88
N GLN A 258 1.95 18.83 -1.39
CA GLN A 258 2.68 18.06 -0.39
C GLN A 258 3.96 17.45 -0.99
N LEU A 259 3.90 16.96 -2.23
CA LEU A 259 5.03 16.38 -2.95
C LEU A 259 6.14 17.40 -3.23
N GLU A 260 5.82 18.69 -3.37
CA GLU A 260 6.82 19.79 -3.46
C GLU A 260 7.70 19.88 -2.20
N SER A 261 7.13 19.53 -1.03
CA SER A 261 7.83 19.63 0.26
C SER A 261 8.43 18.31 0.74
N MET A 262 7.76 17.19 0.47
CA MET A 262 8.16 15.87 0.95
C MET A 262 7.88 14.83 -0.12
N PRO A 263 8.89 14.04 -0.52
CA PRO A 263 8.71 12.97 -1.49
C PRO A 263 7.80 11.88 -0.92
N ALA A 264 7.04 11.23 -1.80
CA ALA A 264 6.21 10.09 -1.40
C ALA A 264 7.08 8.90 -0.99
N LYS A 265 6.73 8.33 0.16
CA LYS A 265 7.38 7.14 0.74
C LYS A 265 6.34 6.03 0.84
N TYR A 266 6.66 4.90 0.23
CA TYR A 266 5.88 3.67 0.27
C TYR A 266 6.55 2.69 1.21
N ALA A 267 5.77 2.18 2.16
CA ALA A 267 6.27 1.24 3.14
C ALA A 267 6.10 -0.19 2.58
N LEU A 268 7.23 -0.84 2.28
CA LEU A 268 7.24 -2.15 1.65
C LEU A 268 7.52 -3.25 2.68
N ARG A 269 6.73 -4.32 2.59
CA ARG A 269 7.07 -5.60 3.21
C ARG A 269 7.77 -6.44 2.16
N LYS A 270 9.10 -6.27 2.08
CA LYS A 270 9.94 -6.97 1.13
C LYS A 270 9.98 -8.44 1.49
N VAL A 271 9.87 -9.31 0.49
CA VAL A 271 10.03 -10.73 0.72
C VAL A 271 11.12 -11.22 -0.21
N GLU A 272 12.08 -11.97 0.31
CA GLU A 272 13.21 -12.49 -0.45
C GLU A 272 13.27 -14.01 -0.28
N MET A 273 13.57 -14.69 -1.39
CA MET A 273 13.80 -16.14 -1.41
C MET A 273 15.29 -16.41 -1.61
N ARG A 274 15.81 -17.39 -0.89
CA ARG A 274 17.13 -17.98 -1.09
C ARG A 274 16.99 -19.49 -1.16
N SER A 275 17.82 -20.17 -1.96
CA SER A 275 17.92 -21.63 -1.94
C SER A 275 19.31 -22.06 -1.49
N ILE A 276 19.38 -23.23 -0.85
CA ILE A 276 20.63 -23.88 -0.47
C ILE A 276 20.52 -25.34 -0.88
N PHE A 277 21.45 -25.80 -1.71
CA PHE A 277 21.55 -27.20 -2.08
C PHE A 277 22.17 -28.03 -0.95
N LEU A 278 21.51 -29.14 -0.61
CA LEU A 278 21.94 -30.08 0.40
C LEU A 278 22.28 -31.42 -0.24
N GLY A 279 23.58 -31.67 -0.35
CA GLY A 279 24.11 -32.92 -0.88
C GLY A 279 23.90 -34.12 0.04
N THR A 280 23.94 -35.30 -0.57
CA THR A 280 23.80 -36.61 0.08
C THR A 280 24.78 -36.79 1.24
N GLY A 281 24.35 -37.47 2.30
CA GLY A 281 25.24 -37.86 3.40
C GLY A 281 25.56 -36.75 4.42
N ARG A 282 25.15 -35.50 4.17
CA ARG A 282 25.27 -34.42 5.18
C ARG A 282 24.33 -34.68 6.36
N THR A 283 24.80 -34.35 7.56
CA THR A 283 24.04 -34.45 8.82
C THR A 283 23.80 -33.08 9.48
N GLU A 284 24.55 -32.07 9.07
CA GLU A 284 24.40 -30.69 9.53
C GLU A 284 24.64 -29.67 8.42
N LEU A 285 24.08 -28.48 8.60
CA LEU A 285 24.23 -27.32 7.74
C LEU A 285 24.32 -26.07 8.61
N SER A 286 25.26 -25.18 8.30
CA SER A 286 25.30 -23.81 8.81
C SER A 286 25.60 -22.88 7.63
N HIS A 287 24.67 -21.97 7.31
CA HIS A 287 24.80 -21.10 6.15
C HIS A 287 24.31 -19.68 6.44
N ASN A 288 25.07 -18.68 5.99
CA ASN A 288 24.69 -17.27 6.10
C ASN A 288 23.72 -16.93 4.98
N VAL A 289 22.45 -16.70 5.31
CA VAL A 289 21.37 -16.53 4.33
C VAL A 289 21.15 -15.06 3.98
N PHE A 290 21.18 -14.19 5.01
CA PHE A 290 21.02 -12.74 4.87
C PHE A 290 22.18 -12.05 5.57
N THR A 291 22.85 -11.10 4.92
CA THR A 291 24.09 -10.49 5.45
C THR A 291 23.96 -9.00 5.81
N SER A 292 22.99 -8.29 5.23
CA SER A 292 22.83 -6.84 5.41
C SER A 292 21.64 -6.45 6.29
N THR A 293 20.49 -7.09 6.06
CA THR A 293 19.22 -6.78 6.72
C THR A 293 18.66 -8.06 7.33
N LEU A 294 18.30 -7.97 8.61
CA LEU A 294 17.73 -9.10 9.31
C LEU A 294 16.25 -9.24 8.96
N PRO A 295 15.81 -10.45 8.57
CA PRO A 295 14.41 -10.70 8.36
C PRO A 295 13.65 -10.64 9.68
N ARG A 296 12.40 -10.20 9.59
CA ARG A 296 11.42 -10.26 10.68
C ARG A 296 11.00 -11.71 10.96
N ARG A 297 10.89 -12.50 9.89
CA ARG A 297 10.45 -13.89 9.90
C ARG A 297 11.18 -14.66 8.83
N LEU A 298 11.61 -15.87 9.17
CA LEU A 298 12.09 -16.87 8.23
C LEU A 298 11.07 -17.99 8.08
N ILE A 299 10.91 -18.48 6.87
CA ILE A 299 10.17 -19.71 6.58
C ILE A 299 11.10 -20.63 5.82
N CYS A 300 11.46 -21.74 6.43
CA CYS A 300 12.35 -22.74 5.87
C CYS A 300 11.55 -23.97 5.45
N THR A 301 11.84 -24.49 4.26
CA THR A 301 11.20 -25.68 3.68
C THR A 301 12.20 -26.49 2.88
N PHE A 302 11.94 -27.77 2.67
CA PHE A 302 12.81 -28.66 1.91
C PHE A 302 12.01 -29.26 0.75
N VAL A 303 12.61 -29.23 -0.44
CA VAL A 303 12.05 -29.83 -1.66
C VAL A 303 13.10 -30.82 -2.18
N SER A 304 12.69 -31.96 -2.72
CA SER A 304 13.66 -32.89 -3.33
C SER A 304 14.33 -32.24 -4.55
N THR A 305 15.62 -32.52 -4.76
CA THR A 305 16.37 -31.90 -5.89
C THR A 305 15.72 -32.22 -7.25
N GLY A 306 15.18 -33.43 -7.39
CA GLY A 306 14.43 -33.85 -8.57
C GLY A 306 13.19 -32.97 -8.81
N ALA A 307 12.38 -32.72 -7.78
CA ALA A 307 11.20 -31.87 -7.91
C ALA A 307 11.57 -30.40 -8.18
N TYR A 308 12.61 -29.88 -7.52
CA TYR A 308 13.10 -28.51 -7.75
C TYR A 308 13.61 -28.31 -9.19
N SER A 309 14.30 -29.31 -9.76
CA SER A 309 14.77 -29.26 -11.15
C SER A 309 13.67 -29.49 -12.20
N GLY A 310 12.44 -29.82 -11.78
CA GLY A 310 11.31 -30.06 -12.67
C GLY A 310 11.23 -31.48 -13.21
N ALA A 311 11.54 -32.49 -12.39
CA ALA A 311 11.25 -33.88 -12.72
C ALA A 311 9.73 -34.09 -12.83
N ARG A 312 9.25 -34.50 -14.00
CA ARG A 312 7.82 -34.52 -14.34
C ARG A 312 6.96 -35.43 -13.47
N HIS A 313 7.53 -36.37 -12.73
CA HIS A 313 6.80 -37.29 -11.86
C HIS A 313 6.73 -36.83 -10.40
N LEU A 314 7.37 -35.70 -10.05
CA LEU A 314 7.40 -35.15 -8.70
C LEU A 314 6.81 -33.74 -8.69
N SER A 315 5.95 -33.47 -7.71
CA SER A 315 5.41 -32.14 -7.46
C SER A 315 6.49 -31.23 -6.87
N PRO A 316 6.76 -30.06 -7.47
CA PRO A 316 7.70 -29.10 -6.91
C PRO A 316 7.22 -28.48 -5.59
N PHE A 317 5.93 -28.63 -5.25
CA PHE A 317 5.32 -28.08 -4.04
C PHE A 317 5.12 -29.10 -2.91
N ASN A 318 5.77 -30.27 -3.03
CA ASN A 318 5.86 -31.23 -1.96
C ASN A 318 6.99 -30.83 -0.99
N PHE A 319 6.63 -30.16 0.11
CA PHE A 319 7.56 -29.68 1.12
C PHE A 319 7.78 -30.72 2.21
N GLU A 320 8.84 -31.52 2.06
CA GLU A 320 9.20 -32.59 2.98
C GLU A 320 9.77 -32.04 4.29
N HIS A 321 9.59 -32.78 5.38
CA HIS A 321 10.24 -32.49 6.66
C HIS A 321 11.72 -32.89 6.70
N ALA A 322 12.21 -33.60 5.66
CA ALA A 322 13.60 -34.01 5.45
C ALA A 322 14.29 -34.71 6.65
N ASN A 323 13.53 -35.30 7.58
CA ASN A 323 14.02 -35.83 8.87
C ASN A 323 14.91 -34.83 9.65
N VAL A 324 14.57 -33.55 9.61
CA VAL A 324 15.24 -32.52 10.41
C VAL A 324 15.12 -32.88 11.90
N ARG A 325 16.22 -32.81 12.65
CA ARG A 325 16.28 -32.97 14.11
C ARG A 325 16.19 -31.63 14.83
N SER A 326 16.83 -30.60 14.30
CA SER A 326 16.81 -29.24 14.85
C SER A 326 16.97 -28.21 13.74
N ILE A 327 16.26 -27.09 13.86
CA ILE A 327 16.39 -25.93 12.99
C ILE A 327 16.43 -24.67 13.84
N SER A 328 17.38 -23.78 13.55
CA SER A 328 17.48 -22.48 14.22
C SER A 328 18.08 -21.43 13.30
N ALA A 329 17.82 -20.17 13.63
CA ALA A 329 18.46 -19.01 13.02
C ALA A 329 19.28 -18.28 14.08
N GLU A 330 20.49 -17.88 13.75
CA GLU A 330 21.37 -17.09 14.60
C GLU A 330 21.52 -15.69 13.99
N ALA A 331 21.30 -14.66 14.81
CA ALA A 331 21.48 -13.27 14.42
C ALA A 331 21.89 -12.44 15.63
N ASN A 332 22.92 -11.59 15.48
CA ASN A 332 23.44 -10.71 16.54
C ASN A 332 23.78 -11.44 17.85
N GLY A 333 24.32 -12.66 17.76
CA GLY A 333 24.66 -13.51 18.92
C GLY A 333 23.46 -14.14 19.63
N LEU A 334 22.24 -13.94 19.12
CA LEU A 334 21.01 -14.57 19.63
C LEU A 334 20.58 -15.70 18.69
N THR A 335 20.05 -16.77 19.26
CA THR A 335 19.49 -17.90 18.52
C THR A 335 17.97 -17.92 18.59
N PHE A 336 17.31 -18.19 17.47
CA PHE A 336 15.87 -18.22 17.28
C PHE A 336 15.44 -19.60 16.75
N PRO A 337 14.51 -20.30 17.40
CA PRO A 337 14.04 -20.05 18.76
C PRO A 337 15.19 -20.17 19.79
N SER A 338 15.04 -19.52 20.94
CA SER A 338 16.02 -19.58 22.04
C SER A 338 16.12 -21.00 22.61
N THR A 339 14.98 -21.67 22.77
CA THR A 339 14.92 -23.09 23.10
C THR A 339 14.86 -23.90 21.80
N PRO A 340 15.90 -24.71 21.49
CA PRO A 340 15.98 -25.43 20.22
C PRO A 340 14.86 -26.44 20.07
N TYR A 341 14.56 -26.79 18.82
CA TYR A 341 13.68 -27.91 18.52
C TYR A 341 14.43 -29.23 18.68
N LEU A 342 13.70 -30.25 19.15
CA LEU A 342 14.16 -31.64 19.19
C LEU A 342 13.14 -32.49 18.44
N PHE A 343 13.17 -32.37 17.12
CA PHE A 343 12.29 -33.10 16.25
C PHE A 343 12.59 -34.58 16.24
N SER A 344 11.55 -35.37 16.05
CA SER A 344 11.64 -36.74 15.58
C SER A 344 10.41 -37.05 14.77
N PHE A 345 10.60 -37.64 13.59
CA PHE A 345 9.54 -37.98 12.65
C PHE A 345 9.29 -39.49 12.54
N GLY A 346 10.05 -40.28 13.31
CA GLY A 346 9.89 -41.73 13.41
C GLY A 346 8.69 -42.15 14.28
N ASN A 347 8.86 -43.23 15.05
CA ASN A 347 7.77 -43.82 15.85
C ASN A 347 7.20 -42.85 16.90
N GLN A 348 8.08 -42.09 17.57
CA GLN A 348 7.67 -41.04 18.50
C GLN A 348 7.73 -39.67 17.81
N LYS A 349 6.59 -39.25 17.26
CA LYS A 349 6.50 -38.01 16.49
C LYS A 349 6.55 -36.78 17.40
N ARG A 350 7.66 -36.04 17.38
CA ARG A 350 7.90 -34.82 18.17
C ARG A 350 8.00 -33.60 17.26
N PHE A 351 6.90 -33.14 16.68
CA PHE A 351 6.86 -31.96 15.79
C PHE A 351 5.81 -30.93 16.18
N VAL A 352 4.97 -31.24 17.17
CA VAL A 352 3.81 -30.43 17.58
C VAL A 352 4.21 -29.01 17.97
N ARG A 353 5.35 -28.82 18.65
CA ARG A 353 5.83 -27.48 19.00
C ARG A 353 6.10 -26.61 17.76
N ALA A 354 6.77 -27.14 16.73
CA ALA A 354 6.98 -26.37 15.51
C ALA A 354 5.69 -26.13 14.73
N PHE A 355 4.72 -27.04 14.83
CA PHE A 355 3.39 -26.81 14.28
C PHE A 355 2.67 -25.64 14.97
N VAL A 356 2.72 -25.56 16.31
CA VAL A 356 2.18 -24.43 17.07
C VAL A 356 2.94 -23.14 16.77
N ASP A 357 4.27 -23.19 16.79
CA ASP A 357 5.13 -22.04 16.48
C ASP A 357 4.95 -21.57 15.02
N MET A 358 4.54 -22.45 14.10
CA MET A 358 4.15 -22.05 12.74
C MET A 358 2.91 -21.16 12.76
N TYR A 359 1.87 -21.53 13.50
CA TYR A 359 0.64 -20.72 13.61
C TYR A 359 0.90 -19.41 14.35
N ALA A 360 1.55 -19.46 15.51
CA ALA A 360 1.88 -18.28 16.31
C ALA A 360 2.85 -17.35 15.54
N GLY A 361 3.88 -17.94 14.92
CA GLY A 361 4.85 -17.22 14.12
C GLY A 361 4.23 -16.52 12.92
N LEU A 362 3.10 -17.00 12.38
CA LEU A 362 2.31 -16.36 11.31
C LEU A 362 1.24 -15.38 11.82
N GLY A 363 1.06 -15.26 13.14
CA GLY A 363 0.02 -14.45 13.77
C GLY A 363 -1.39 -14.99 13.55
N LEU A 364 -1.54 -16.32 13.56
CA LEU A 364 -2.79 -17.04 13.28
C LEU A 364 -3.40 -17.73 14.51
N ASP A 365 -2.67 -17.77 15.63
CA ASP A 365 -3.07 -18.37 16.89
C ASP A 365 -4.27 -17.65 17.54
N ASP A 366 -4.26 -16.31 17.52
CA ASP A 366 -5.32 -15.46 18.12
C ASP A 366 -6.17 -14.71 17.07
N SER A 367 -6.10 -15.10 15.78
CA SER A 367 -6.80 -14.37 14.72
C SER A 367 -8.14 -15.00 14.32
N ASP A 368 -9.25 -14.31 14.58
CA ASP A 368 -10.59 -14.76 14.16
C ASP A 368 -10.80 -14.69 12.63
N ASN A 369 -10.03 -13.83 11.94
CA ASN A 369 -10.26 -13.49 10.53
C ASN A 369 -9.27 -14.14 9.56
N LYS A 370 -8.29 -14.91 10.03
CA LYS A 370 -7.30 -15.59 9.18
C LYS A 370 -7.14 -17.03 9.63
N THR A 371 -7.24 -17.95 8.67
CA THR A 371 -7.09 -19.38 8.92
C THR A 371 -6.15 -19.99 7.89
N VAL A 372 -5.39 -21.01 8.29
CA VAL A 372 -4.56 -21.82 7.39
C VAL A 372 -5.03 -23.27 7.51
N SER A 373 -5.11 -23.99 6.39
CA SER A 373 -5.66 -25.36 6.34
C SER A 373 -4.62 -26.46 6.53
N ILE A 374 -3.46 -26.12 7.09
CA ILE A 374 -2.39 -27.09 7.31
C ILE A 374 -2.70 -27.79 8.62
N SER A 375 -3.21 -29.02 8.55
CA SER A 375 -3.37 -29.86 9.73
C SER A 375 -2.04 -30.50 10.14
N MET A 376 -1.95 -31.00 11.37
CA MET A 376 -0.77 -31.75 11.84
C MET A 376 -0.43 -32.95 10.92
N ALA A 377 -1.45 -33.60 10.33
CA ALA A 377 -1.23 -34.68 9.38
C ALA A 377 -0.61 -34.19 8.07
N ARG A 378 -1.08 -33.05 7.53
CA ARG A 378 -0.50 -32.43 6.32
C ARG A 378 0.93 -31.95 6.55
N PHE A 379 1.21 -31.41 7.73
CA PHE A 379 2.57 -31.00 8.11
C PHE A 379 3.57 -32.17 7.99
N LEU A 380 3.16 -33.38 8.35
CA LEU A 380 3.99 -34.58 8.22
C LEU A 380 4.14 -35.10 6.80
N SER A 381 3.20 -34.80 5.90
CA SER A 381 3.07 -35.49 4.61
C SER A 381 3.38 -34.63 3.38
N GLY A 382 3.99 -33.44 3.53
CA GLY A 382 4.35 -32.58 2.39
C GLY A 382 4.04 -31.10 2.53
N TRP A 383 3.62 -30.62 3.71
CA TRP A 383 3.44 -29.20 4.02
C TRP A 383 4.27 -28.79 5.26
N ALA A 384 5.53 -29.22 5.32
CA ALA A 384 6.43 -28.92 6.43
C ALA A 384 7.05 -27.52 6.29
N PHE A 385 6.37 -26.51 6.84
CA PHE A 385 6.87 -25.13 6.91
C PHE A 385 7.44 -24.83 8.30
N PHE A 386 8.76 -24.65 8.39
CA PHE A 386 9.41 -24.25 9.63
C PHE A 386 9.47 -22.73 9.70
N VAL A 387 8.59 -22.13 10.49
CA VAL A 387 8.53 -20.67 10.67
C VAL A 387 9.32 -20.27 11.90
N ILE A 388 10.27 -19.37 11.73
CA ILE A 388 11.09 -18.82 12.81
C ILE A 388 10.79 -17.32 12.90
N PRO A 389 9.98 -16.88 13.87
CA PRO A 389 9.80 -15.47 14.16
C PRO A 389 11.09 -14.90 14.75
N MET A 390 11.53 -13.76 14.24
CA MET A 390 12.73 -13.06 14.69
C MET A 390 12.43 -11.65 15.20
N THR A 391 11.15 -11.25 15.26
CA THR A 391 10.70 -9.97 15.83
C THR A 391 11.16 -9.81 17.27
N SER A 392 11.27 -8.55 17.72
CA SER A 392 11.59 -8.27 19.13
C SER A 392 10.52 -8.79 20.09
N THR A 393 9.25 -8.79 19.67
CA THR A 393 8.13 -9.26 20.48
C THR A 393 7.79 -10.73 20.23
N LEU A 394 8.43 -11.39 19.27
CA LEU A 394 8.04 -12.70 18.69
C LEU A 394 6.64 -12.73 18.02
N ASP A 395 5.84 -11.68 18.20
CA ASP A 395 4.50 -11.55 17.61
C ASP A 395 4.48 -10.90 16.21
N ASP A 396 3.43 -11.17 15.44
CA ASP A 396 3.12 -10.51 14.16
C ASP A 396 2.34 -9.19 14.36
N THR A 397 2.96 -8.21 15.00
CA THR A 397 2.44 -6.84 15.11
C THR A 397 2.27 -6.15 13.75
N PRO A 398 1.20 -5.35 13.53
CA PRO A 398 0.98 -4.65 12.25
C PRO A 398 1.94 -3.48 12.01
N GLY A 399 2.62 -2.99 13.05
CA GLY A 399 3.55 -1.86 12.99
C GLY A 399 4.88 -2.18 12.30
N PHE A 400 5.56 -1.14 11.83
CA PHE A 400 6.93 -1.26 11.34
C PHE A 400 7.90 -1.28 12.52
N GLU A 401 8.56 -2.42 12.72
CA GLU A 401 9.72 -2.49 13.62
C GLU A 401 10.93 -1.82 12.97
N LEU A 402 11.88 -1.38 13.79
CA LEU A 402 13.14 -0.82 13.31
C LEU A 402 13.85 -1.85 12.41
N ILE A 403 14.29 -1.41 11.23
CA ILE A 403 15.11 -2.25 10.34
C ILE A 403 16.44 -2.52 11.04
N ARG A 404 16.68 -3.77 11.42
CA ARG A 404 17.92 -4.20 12.06
C ARG A 404 18.92 -4.66 11.00
N GLN A 405 20.15 -4.20 11.12
CA GLN A 405 21.26 -4.67 10.31
C GLN A 405 21.97 -5.81 11.03
N GLY A 406 22.48 -6.77 10.25
CA GLY A 406 23.18 -7.93 10.78
C GLY A 406 23.19 -9.08 9.81
N THR A 407 23.98 -10.11 10.16
CA THR A 407 24.01 -11.37 9.44
C THR A 407 23.09 -12.38 10.14
N CYS A 408 22.27 -13.06 9.35
CA CYS A 408 21.42 -14.15 9.76
C CYS A 408 21.97 -15.47 9.21
N THR A 409 22.34 -16.37 10.11
CA THR A 409 22.84 -17.70 9.81
C THR A 409 21.77 -18.72 10.13
N VAL A 410 21.40 -19.59 9.19
CA VAL A 410 20.48 -20.69 9.45
C VAL A 410 21.28 -21.96 9.71
N LYS A 411 20.96 -22.63 10.82
CA LYS A 411 21.57 -23.89 11.26
C LYS A 411 20.52 -24.99 11.24
N VAL A 412 20.86 -26.12 10.61
CA VAL A 412 20.00 -27.30 10.51
C VAL A 412 20.80 -28.52 10.89
N GLN A 413 20.21 -29.40 11.70
CA GLN A 413 20.73 -30.72 12.02
C GLN A 413 19.69 -31.75 11.60
N PHE A 414 20.14 -32.86 11.01
CA PHE A 414 19.28 -33.95 10.54
C PHE A 414 19.41 -35.17 11.45
N GLU A 415 18.32 -35.91 11.63
CA GLU A 415 18.30 -37.14 12.43
C GLU A 415 19.02 -38.28 11.69
N GLN A 416 18.92 -38.28 10.36
CA GLN A 416 19.57 -39.23 9.47
C GLN A 416 20.36 -38.46 8.39
N PRO A 417 21.41 -39.07 7.82
CA PRO A 417 22.08 -38.49 6.66
C PRO A 417 21.09 -38.25 5.51
N ILE A 418 21.26 -37.14 4.81
CA ILE A 418 20.38 -36.76 3.70
C ILE A 418 20.33 -37.88 2.65
N LYS A 419 19.11 -38.19 2.18
CA LYS A 419 18.81 -39.21 1.15
C LYS A 419 19.65 -39.00 -0.12
N ALA A 420 19.78 -40.06 -0.94
CA ALA A 420 20.55 -40.05 -2.17
C ALA A 420 20.12 -38.99 -3.19
N ASP A 421 18.85 -38.58 -3.19
CA ASP A 421 18.34 -37.58 -4.15
C ASP A 421 18.67 -36.13 -3.76
N GLY A 422 19.20 -35.91 -2.53
CA GLY A 422 19.45 -34.58 -1.99
C GLY A 422 18.17 -33.76 -1.76
N TYR A 423 18.33 -32.62 -1.08
CA TYR A 423 17.25 -31.64 -0.94
C TYR A 423 17.72 -30.25 -1.31
N GLU A 424 16.81 -29.45 -1.83
CA GLU A 424 16.95 -28.02 -1.94
C GLU A 424 16.18 -27.35 -0.80
N MET A 425 16.91 -26.68 0.09
CA MET A 425 16.31 -25.92 1.18
C MET A 425 15.94 -24.54 0.66
N LEU A 426 14.64 -24.24 0.64
CA LEU A 426 14.11 -22.94 0.27
C LEU A 426 13.85 -22.13 1.54
N ILE A 427 14.39 -20.91 1.57
CA ILE A 427 14.31 -19.99 2.70
C ILE A 427 13.65 -18.71 2.23
N LEU A 428 12.47 -18.44 2.79
CA LEU A 428 11.72 -17.20 2.58
C LEU A 428 11.97 -16.27 3.76
N GLY A 429 12.63 -15.14 3.52
CA GLY A 429 12.77 -14.05 4.48
C GLY A 429 11.73 -12.97 4.24
N GLN A 430 11.00 -12.57 5.28
CA GLN A 430 10.16 -11.37 5.26
C GLN A 430 10.93 -10.22 5.90
N LEU A 431 11.16 -9.15 5.16
CA LEU A 431 11.94 -7.98 5.55
C LEU A 431 11.10 -6.70 5.46
N TYR A 432 11.57 -5.66 6.14
CA TYR A 432 11.04 -4.32 5.98
C TYR A 432 11.91 -3.52 5.03
N ALA A 433 11.28 -2.79 4.11
CA ALA A 433 11.95 -1.87 3.21
C ALA A 433 11.10 -0.60 3.02
N LEU A 434 11.73 0.49 2.62
CA LEU A 434 11.06 1.73 2.23
C LEU A 434 11.39 2.00 0.78
N PHE A 435 10.38 2.20 -0.05
CA PHE A 435 10.53 2.67 -1.41
C PHE A 435 10.17 4.15 -1.47
N LYS A 436 11.10 4.97 -1.98
CA LYS A 436 10.90 6.41 -2.15
C LYS A 436 10.69 6.66 -3.63
N SER A 437 9.50 7.10 -4.02
CA SER A 437 9.33 7.63 -5.37
C SER A 437 9.82 9.08 -5.34
N GLU A 438 11.03 9.30 -5.82
CA GLU A 438 11.49 10.64 -6.15
C GLU A 438 10.82 11.03 -7.46
N ILE A 439 9.92 12.01 -7.41
CA ILE A 439 9.51 12.68 -8.63
C ILE A 439 10.69 13.58 -8.97
N ASP A 440 11.48 13.22 -9.98
CA ASP A 440 12.28 14.19 -10.69
C ASP A 440 11.28 15.13 -11.40
N THR A 441 10.82 16.14 -10.67
CA THR A 441 10.19 17.29 -11.30
C THR A 441 11.29 17.98 -12.10
N GLN A 442 11.53 17.52 -13.33
CA GLN A 442 12.07 18.44 -14.33
C GLN A 442 11.08 19.60 -14.39
N LEU A 443 11.52 20.73 -13.85
CA LEU A 443 10.79 21.98 -13.66
C LEU A 443 10.29 22.64 -14.96
N SER A 444 10.27 21.94 -16.09
CA SER A 444 10.16 22.56 -17.41
C SER A 444 8.87 22.32 -18.20
N ASN A 445 8.00 21.34 -17.86
CA ASN A 445 6.88 21.01 -18.76
C ASN A 445 5.49 20.86 -18.09
N TYR A 446 5.20 21.63 -17.04
CA TYR A 446 3.81 21.91 -16.71
C TYR A 446 3.40 23.23 -17.34
N PHE A 447 2.45 23.14 -18.27
CA PHE A 447 1.65 24.27 -18.73
C PHE A 447 1.30 25.15 -17.51
N PRO A 448 1.50 26.47 -17.59
CA PRO A 448 1.20 27.34 -16.47
C PRO A 448 -0.26 27.15 -16.11
N ASN A 449 -0.49 26.83 -14.84
CA ASN A 449 -1.78 26.74 -14.20
C ASN A 449 -2.64 27.94 -14.64
N PRO A 450 -3.69 27.76 -15.47
CA PRO A 450 -4.40 28.88 -16.10
C PRO A 450 -5.18 29.75 -15.09
N LEU A 451 -5.19 29.38 -13.81
CA LEU A 451 -5.85 30.11 -12.73
C LEU A 451 -4.88 30.85 -11.80
N GLN A 452 -3.57 30.77 -12.03
CA GLN A 452 -2.61 31.46 -11.16
C GLN A 452 -2.41 32.95 -11.49
N SER A 453 -3.11 33.49 -12.49
CA SER A 453 -3.08 34.92 -12.80
C SER A 453 -4.32 35.44 -13.56
N VAL A 454 -5.53 35.12 -13.11
CA VAL A 454 -6.76 35.67 -13.71
C VAL A 454 -7.37 36.70 -12.76
N ASN A 455 -7.20 37.99 -13.09
CA ASN A 455 -7.84 39.13 -12.40
C ASN A 455 -9.18 39.55 -13.06
N CYS A 456 -9.70 38.80 -14.04
CA CYS A 456 -10.99 39.10 -14.67
C CYS A 456 -11.69 37.83 -15.15
N VAL A 457 -12.94 37.64 -14.74
CA VAL A 457 -13.84 36.57 -15.23
C VAL A 457 -14.99 37.27 -15.95
N HIS A 458 -15.24 36.90 -17.21
CA HIS A 458 -16.43 37.35 -17.94
C HIS A 458 -17.61 36.47 -17.56
N ILE A 459 -18.65 37.07 -16.97
CA ILE A 459 -19.93 36.40 -16.69
C ILE A 459 -20.92 36.86 -17.75
N VAL A 460 -21.45 35.93 -18.54
CA VAL A 460 -22.53 36.20 -19.51
C VAL A 460 -23.84 35.84 -18.82
N ASN A 461 -24.63 36.85 -18.47
CA ASN A 461 -25.96 36.65 -17.90
C ASN A 461 -26.99 36.53 -19.03
N THR A 462 -27.90 35.56 -18.96
CA THR A 462 -28.95 35.32 -19.96
C THR A 462 -30.05 36.39 -19.98
N GLU A 463 -30.15 37.23 -18.94
CA GLU A 463 -31.14 38.30 -18.87
C GLU A 463 -30.64 39.66 -19.41
N TYR A 464 -29.32 39.83 -19.60
CA TYR A 464 -28.72 41.07 -20.10
C TYR A 464 -27.53 40.75 -21.02
N GLU A 465 -27.79 40.64 -22.32
CA GLU A 465 -26.73 40.42 -23.32
C GLU A 465 -25.76 41.62 -23.38
N ASN A 466 -24.46 41.31 -23.34
CA ASN A 466 -23.34 42.20 -23.68
C ASN A 466 -22.99 43.36 -22.72
N GLN A 467 -23.12 43.18 -21.41
CA GLN A 467 -22.44 44.08 -20.45
C GLN A 467 -21.28 43.38 -19.71
N PRO A 468 -20.02 43.86 -19.86
CA PRO A 468 -18.88 43.29 -19.16
C PRO A 468 -18.89 43.69 -17.68
N VAL A 469 -19.13 42.73 -16.79
CA VAL A 469 -19.04 42.94 -15.33
C VAL A 469 -17.62 42.68 -14.87
N ILE A 470 -16.93 43.74 -14.40
CA ILE A 470 -15.60 43.63 -13.79
C ILE A 470 -15.79 43.34 -12.30
N VAL A 471 -15.53 42.11 -11.88
CA VAL A 471 -15.57 41.70 -10.47
C VAL A 471 -14.19 41.94 -9.85
N GLU A 472 -14.03 43.02 -9.08
CA GLU A 472 -12.85 43.22 -8.22
C GLU A 472 -13.07 42.48 -6.88
N GLY A 473 -12.65 41.22 -6.79
CA GLY A 473 -12.77 40.41 -5.56
C GLY A 473 -11.95 39.12 -5.60
N THR A 474 -11.72 38.51 -4.43
CA THR A 474 -11.13 37.16 -4.32
C THR A 474 -12.24 36.11 -4.39
N LEU A 475 -12.16 35.20 -5.36
CA LEU A 475 -13.06 34.05 -5.47
C LEU A 475 -12.64 33.00 -4.44
N ASP A 476 -13.51 32.72 -3.47
CA ASP A 476 -13.33 31.63 -2.51
C ASP A 476 -14.32 30.50 -2.83
N LEU A 477 -13.82 29.26 -2.76
CA LEU A 477 -14.55 28.04 -3.09
C LEU A 477 -14.97 27.36 -1.78
N VAL A 478 -16.27 27.22 -1.54
CA VAL A 478 -16.82 26.47 -0.40
C VAL A 478 -17.86 25.52 -0.97
N ASP A 479 -17.56 24.21 -0.95
CA ASP A 479 -18.37 23.09 -1.49
C ASP A 479 -19.22 23.43 -2.73
N HIS A 480 -18.72 23.07 -3.92
CA HIS A 480 -19.38 23.18 -5.23
C HIS A 480 -19.92 24.58 -5.66
N LEU A 481 -19.90 25.60 -4.81
CA LEU A 481 -20.36 26.96 -5.09
C LEU A 481 -19.19 27.96 -5.07
N LEU A 482 -19.12 28.82 -6.09
CA LEU A 482 -18.19 29.95 -6.14
C LEU A 482 -18.80 31.13 -5.39
N PHE A 483 -18.13 31.59 -4.33
CA PHE A 483 -18.56 32.76 -3.58
C PHE A 483 -17.92 34.02 -4.17
N SER A 484 -18.77 34.95 -4.62
CA SER A 484 -18.39 36.33 -4.87
C SER A 484 -18.94 37.21 -3.75
N THR A 485 -18.07 37.86 -2.97
CA THR A 485 -18.48 38.89 -2.02
C THR A 485 -18.34 40.26 -2.69
N CYS A 486 -19.36 40.69 -3.42
CA CYS A 486 -19.41 42.05 -3.97
C CYS A 486 -19.92 43.04 -2.91
N TYR A 487 -19.21 44.16 -2.72
CA TYR A 487 -19.76 45.42 -2.18
C TYR A 487 -19.07 46.62 -2.90
N PRO A 488 -19.71 47.79 -2.98
CA PRO A 488 -19.91 48.51 -4.24
C PRO A 488 -18.78 49.48 -4.59
N LYS A 489 -18.65 49.80 -5.89
CA LYS A 489 -18.05 51.07 -6.34
C LYS A 489 -19.11 51.93 -7.01
N LYS A 490 -19.32 53.13 -6.45
CA LYS A 490 -20.10 54.20 -7.08
C LYS A 490 -19.45 54.62 -8.39
N ARG A 491 -20.10 54.32 -9.51
CA ARG A 491 -20.25 55.19 -10.68
C ARG A 491 -21.46 54.68 -11.45
N GLN A 492 -22.48 55.55 -11.59
CA GLN A 492 -23.77 55.28 -12.23
C GLN A 492 -24.82 54.52 -11.39
N GLY A 493 -25.21 55.09 -10.25
CA GLY A 493 -26.63 55.17 -9.86
C GLY A 493 -27.51 53.93 -9.66
N ILE A 494 -26.99 52.70 -9.58
CA ILE A 494 -27.80 51.51 -9.29
C ILE A 494 -27.18 50.73 -8.12
N GLU A 495 -27.91 50.60 -7.03
CA GLU A 495 -27.56 49.77 -5.87
C GLU A 495 -28.18 48.37 -6.03
N TRP A 496 -27.35 47.33 -5.97
CA TRP A 496 -27.79 45.94 -5.81
C TRP A 496 -27.46 45.50 -4.38
N SER A 497 -28.46 44.99 -3.64
CA SER A 497 -28.35 44.68 -2.21
C SER A 497 -28.29 43.19 -1.88
N GLU A 498 -28.16 42.30 -2.87
CA GLU A 498 -28.17 40.85 -2.64
C GLU A 498 -26.94 40.14 -3.20
N PRO A 499 -26.43 39.10 -2.51
CA PRO A 499 -25.33 38.28 -3.00
C PRO A 499 -25.75 37.52 -4.26
N LEU A 500 -24.92 37.58 -5.32
CA LEU A 500 -25.15 36.85 -6.56
C LEU A 500 -24.71 35.38 -6.37
N TYR A 501 -25.64 34.44 -6.52
CA TYR A 501 -25.37 33.01 -6.48
C TYR A 501 -25.21 32.52 -7.92
N VAL A 502 -24.03 31.97 -8.27
CA VAL A 502 -23.79 31.39 -9.60
C VAL A 502 -23.29 29.97 -9.42
N GLU A 503 -24.00 28.99 -9.98
CA GLU A 503 -23.57 27.60 -10.01
C GLU A 503 -22.44 27.42 -11.03
N LEU A 504 -21.48 26.53 -10.70
CA LEU A 504 -20.28 26.28 -11.51
C LEU A 504 -20.60 25.76 -12.92
N SER A 505 -21.80 25.23 -13.14
CA SER A 505 -22.31 24.76 -14.44
C SER A 505 -22.56 25.88 -15.44
N ASP A 506 -22.76 27.12 -14.98
CA ASP A 506 -23.23 28.22 -15.82
C ASP A 506 -22.09 29.12 -16.32
N LEU A 507 -20.83 28.80 -15.96
CA LEU A 507 -19.63 29.50 -16.37
C LEU A 507 -19.07 28.90 -17.67
N MET A 508 -19.42 29.49 -18.82
CA MET A 508 -18.72 29.21 -20.07
C MET A 508 -17.47 30.09 -20.23
N VAL A 509 -16.30 29.46 -20.32
CA VAL A 509 -15.05 30.11 -20.70
C VAL A 509 -14.94 30.07 -22.22
N CYS A 510 -15.15 31.20 -22.90
CA CYS A 510 -14.96 31.29 -24.35
C CYS A 510 -13.46 31.24 -24.70
N PRO A 511 -13.00 30.28 -25.54
CA PRO A 511 -11.64 30.24 -26.02
C PRO A 511 -11.55 31.03 -27.33
N GLY A 512 -11.31 32.33 -27.24
CA GLY A 512 -11.18 33.17 -28.43
C GLY A 512 -11.06 34.63 -28.09
N ASP A 513 -9.88 35.03 -27.61
CA ASP A 513 -9.27 36.37 -27.81
C ASP A 513 -8.10 36.55 -26.83
N LEU A 514 -7.03 35.78 -27.04
CA LEU A 514 -5.83 35.78 -26.22
C LEU A 514 -4.84 36.99 -26.35
N PRO A 515 -4.91 37.97 -27.28
CA PRO A 515 -3.76 38.87 -27.45
C PRO A 515 -3.81 40.26 -26.79
N LYS A 516 -4.82 40.64 -25.99
CA LYS A 516 -4.89 42.00 -25.40
C LYS A 516 -4.61 42.13 -23.89
N CYS A 517 -4.45 41.03 -23.16
CA CYS A 517 -4.26 41.06 -21.70
C CYS A 517 -2.79 41.06 -21.23
N LEU A 518 -1.82 41.09 -22.15
CA LEU A 518 -0.38 41.03 -21.87
C LEU A 518 0.32 42.40 -21.99
N SER A 519 -0.16 43.46 -21.32
CA SER A 519 0.65 44.68 -21.17
C SER A 519 0.16 45.64 -20.07
N HIS A 520 0.44 45.33 -18.81
CA HIS A 520 0.74 46.37 -17.81
C HIS A 520 1.51 45.77 -16.64
N PHE A 521 2.85 45.84 -16.72
CA PHE A 521 3.74 45.64 -15.58
C PHE A 521 3.60 46.86 -14.64
N GLY A 522 2.82 46.72 -13.58
CA GLY A 522 2.92 47.55 -12.39
C GLY A 522 3.88 46.90 -11.38
N PRO A 523 4.63 47.67 -10.57
CA PRO A 523 5.59 47.10 -9.63
C PRO A 523 4.86 46.17 -8.64
N GLN A 524 5.36 44.95 -8.48
CA GLN A 524 4.89 44.02 -7.47
C GLN A 524 5.00 44.68 -6.09
N ARG A 525 3.87 45.02 -5.47
CA ARG A 525 3.83 45.21 -4.02
C ARG A 525 3.84 43.82 -3.39
N GLU A 526 5.01 43.39 -2.93
CA GLU A 526 5.12 42.28 -1.99
C GLU A 526 4.11 42.50 -0.86
N ARG A 527 3.28 41.48 -0.57
CA ARG A 527 2.49 41.48 0.66
C ARG A 527 3.48 41.41 1.81
N PRO A 528 3.49 42.34 2.78
CA PRO A 528 4.39 42.24 3.90
C PRO A 528 4.07 40.94 4.65
N LYS A 529 5.10 40.11 4.87
CA LYS A 529 5.05 39.10 5.92
C LYS A 529 4.77 39.86 7.21
N LEU A 530 3.59 39.72 7.79
CA LEU A 530 3.34 40.20 9.15
C LEU A 530 4.11 39.31 10.13
N MET A 531 5.43 39.52 10.20
CA MET A 531 6.22 39.16 11.35
C MET A 531 5.80 40.12 12.47
N VAL A 532 5.44 39.60 13.63
CA VAL A 532 5.20 40.41 14.85
C VAL A 532 6.49 41.15 15.30
N ASP A 533 7.60 40.96 14.58
CA ASP A 533 8.81 41.79 14.71
C ASP A 533 8.64 43.24 14.22
N GLU A 534 7.64 43.55 13.39
CA GLU A 534 7.35 44.93 12.94
C GLU A 534 6.27 45.64 13.78
N LEU A 535 5.78 45.03 14.87
CA LEU A 535 5.07 45.77 15.91
C LEU A 535 6.12 46.38 16.83
N ASP A 536 6.60 47.55 16.43
CA ASP A 536 7.64 48.38 17.05
C ASP A 536 7.76 48.19 18.58
N TRP A 537 8.84 47.51 18.97
CA TRP A 537 9.44 47.66 20.31
C TRP A 537 10.45 48.81 20.34
N HIS A 538 10.52 49.63 19.28
CA HIS A 538 11.38 50.80 19.22
C HIS A 538 10.69 52.01 19.88
N ASP A 539 11.44 52.65 20.77
CA ASP A 539 11.13 53.92 21.43
C ASP A 539 10.94 55.04 20.39
N SER A 540 9.75 55.09 19.80
CA SER A 540 9.24 56.32 19.22
C SER A 540 8.35 56.99 20.26
N ASP A 541 8.71 58.21 20.64
CA ASP A 541 7.98 59.13 21.53
C ASP A 541 6.56 59.50 21.04
N ASP A 542 5.99 58.75 20.10
CA ASP A 542 4.65 59.00 19.56
C ASP A 542 3.60 58.31 20.45
N ASN A 543 3.08 59.08 21.40
CA ASN A 543 2.07 58.71 22.41
C ASN A 543 0.72 58.20 21.86
N ARG A 544 0.60 57.98 20.54
CA ARG A 544 -0.64 57.68 19.82
C ARG A 544 -0.99 56.19 19.71
N ARG A 545 -0.04 55.26 19.89
CA ARG A 545 -0.28 53.81 19.73
C ARG A 545 0.56 52.97 20.71
N ARG A 546 0.02 52.64 21.89
CA ARG A 546 0.72 51.80 22.88
C ARG A 546 0.28 50.34 22.75
N SER A 547 1.24 49.43 22.57
CA SER A 547 1.00 47.97 22.65
C SER A 547 0.37 47.62 24.01
N LEU A 548 -0.64 46.74 24.00
CA LEU A 548 -1.34 46.35 25.22
C LEU A 548 -0.43 45.60 26.20
N VAL A 549 0.56 44.85 25.69
CA VAL A 549 1.54 44.14 26.51
C VAL A 549 2.38 45.13 27.34
N LYS A 550 2.90 46.20 26.72
CA LYS A 550 3.70 47.23 27.40
C LYS A 550 2.85 47.94 28.47
N ALA A 551 1.63 48.34 28.14
CA ALA A 551 0.73 49.00 29.08
C ALA A 551 0.40 48.14 30.32
N LEU A 552 0.21 46.83 30.15
CA LEU A 552 -0.04 45.91 31.28
C LEU A 552 1.24 45.61 32.08
N CYS A 553 2.40 45.54 31.42
CA CYS A 553 3.71 45.45 32.10
C CYS A 553 3.96 46.67 33.00
N ASP A 554 3.69 47.87 32.50
CA ASP A 554 3.87 49.13 33.24
C ASP A 554 2.93 49.21 34.45
N PHE A 555 1.66 48.82 34.27
CA PHE A 555 0.67 48.79 35.36
C PHE A 555 1.03 47.79 36.47
N ASN A 556 1.48 46.58 36.09
CA ASN A 556 1.84 45.55 37.05
C ASN A 556 3.28 45.67 37.57
N LYS A 557 4.07 46.63 37.05
CA LYS A 557 5.51 46.80 37.33
C LYS A 557 6.30 45.50 37.14
N CYS A 558 6.08 44.81 36.01
CA CYS A 558 6.71 43.51 35.72
C CYS A 558 7.17 43.39 34.26
N GLY A 559 8.21 42.58 34.02
CA GLY A 559 8.62 42.21 32.67
C GLY A 559 7.59 41.31 31.94
N PRO A 560 7.69 41.19 30.60
CA PRO A 560 6.73 40.43 29.79
C PRO A 560 6.67 38.93 30.16
N GLU A 561 7.79 38.36 30.62
CA GLU A 561 7.87 36.95 31.05
C GLU A 561 7.02 36.66 32.30
N TYR A 562 6.94 37.62 33.23
CA TYR A 562 6.18 37.49 34.48
C TYR A 562 4.73 38.00 34.36
N LEU A 563 4.39 38.59 33.21
CA LEU A 563 3.09 39.23 33.00
C LEU A 563 1.91 38.25 33.14
N ALA A 564 2.06 37.01 32.65
CA ALA A 564 1.00 35.99 32.81
C ALA A 564 0.67 35.71 34.27
N VAL A 565 1.69 35.69 35.15
CA VAL A 565 1.52 35.46 36.59
C VAL A 565 0.91 36.68 37.26
N ALA A 566 1.35 37.89 36.89
CA ALA A 566 0.82 39.14 37.41
C ALA A 566 -0.67 39.33 37.07
N ILE A 567 -1.06 39.07 35.82
CA ILE A 567 -2.47 39.13 35.37
C ILE A 567 -3.34 38.15 36.15
N ARG A 568 -2.85 36.93 36.41
CA ARG A 568 -3.59 35.92 37.20
C ARG A 568 -3.76 36.34 38.66
N ARG A 569 -2.72 36.91 39.29
CA ARG A 569 -2.76 37.35 40.69
C ARG A 569 -3.68 38.56 40.89
N ARG A 570 -3.65 39.52 39.97
CA ARG A 570 -4.40 40.79 40.05
C ARG A 570 -5.48 40.89 38.96
N LYS A 571 -6.26 39.83 38.77
CA LYS A 571 -7.23 39.74 37.65
C LYS A 571 -8.26 40.88 37.65
N LYS A 572 -8.87 41.18 38.81
CA LYS A 572 -9.90 42.23 38.94
C LYS A 572 -9.34 43.63 38.71
N GLU A 573 -8.15 43.92 39.23
CA GLU A 573 -7.47 45.22 39.07
C GLU A 573 -7.07 45.45 37.61
N ASN A 574 -6.54 44.42 36.94
CA ASN A 574 -6.18 44.50 35.52
C ASN A 574 -7.41 44.70 34.63
N ILE A 575 -8.54 44.05 34.91
CA ILE A 575 -9.78 44.29 34.15
C ILE A 575 -10.26 45.73 34.36
N LYS A 576 -10.29 46.21 35.61
CA LYS A 576 -10.68 47.60 35.92
C LYS A 576 -9.79 48.62 35.20
N TYR A 577 -8.48 48.37 35.13
CA TYR A 577 -7.54 49.21 34.38
C TYR A 577 -7.83 49.24 32.87
N LEU A 578 -8.35 48.14 32.32
CA LEU A 578 -8.64 48.01 30.89
C LEU A 578 -10.04 48.50 30.50
N CYS A 579 -11.03 48.47 31.41
CA CYS A 579 -12.40 48.88 31.12
C CYS A 579 -12.52 50.34 30.66
N ASP A 580 -11.68 51.23 31.19
CA ASP A 580 -11.73 52.67 30.89
C ASP A 580 -10.96 53.04 29.59
N ARG A 581 -10.48 52.06 28.83
CA ARG A 581 -9.61 52.28 27.66
C ARG A 581 -10.16 51.67 26.39
N LYS A 582 -9.96 52.35 25.26
CA LYS A 582 -10.34 51.85 23.94
C LYS A 582 -9.28 50.87 23.42
N ILE A 583 -9.62 49.58 23.42
CA ILE A 583 -8.74 48.49 22.95
C ILE A 583 -9.15 48.08 21.54
N GLU A 584 -8.19 48.00 20.63
CA GLU A 584 -8.41 47.67 19.22
C GLU A 584 -7.52 46.51 18.76
N THR A 585 -8.04 45.63 17.90
CA THR A 585 -7.24 44.59 17.23
C THR A 585 -6.35 45.19 16.14
N VAL A 586 -5.16 44.61 15.96
CA VAL A 586 -4.17 45.07 14.97
C VAL A 586 -4.05 44.14 13.76
N HIS A 587 -4.44 42.88 13.91
CA HIS A 587 -4.27 41.83 12.90
C HIS A 587 -5.42 41.75 11.86
N LEU A 588 -6.47 42.58 12.01
CA LEU A 588 -7.63 42.59 11.12
C LEU A 588 -7.58 43.79 10.17
N ARG A 589 -8.11 43.64 8.94
CA ARG A 589 -8.18 44.72 7.95
C ARG A 589 -8.99 45.95 8.42
N LYS A 590 -9.99 45.72 9.28
CA LYS A 590 -10.68 46.75 10.05
C LYS A 590 -10.44 46.44 11.53
N ASN A 591 -9.86 47.39 12.26
CA ASN A 591 -9.63 47.21 13.69
C ASN A 591 -10.98 47.02 14.39
N LEU A 592 -11.12 45.92 15.13
CA LEU A 592 -12.29 45.66 15.95
C LEU A 592 -12.03 46.20 17.35
N GLN A 593 -12.99 46.95 17.89
CA GLN A 593 -12.94 47.34 19.30
C GLN A 593 -13.28 46.14 20.19
N VAL A 594 -12.42 45.85 21.16
CA VAL A 594 -12.55 44.71 22.07
C VAL A 594 -12.94 45.22 23.45
N PHE A 595 -14.02 44.70 24.01
CA PHE A 595 -14.44 45.01 25.38
C PHE A 595 -13.96 43.89 26.32
N PRO A 596 -13.03 44.16 27.25
CA PRO A 596 -12.43 43.15 28.10
C PRO A 596 -13.34 42.79 29.27
N GLU A 597 -13.97 41.61 29.25
CA GLU A 597 -14.79 41.13 30.37
C GLU A 597 -14.00 40.25 31.34
N SER A 598 -13.11 39.43 30.81
CA SER A 598 -12.31 38.50 31.60
C SER A 598 -11.02 38.11 30.90
N PHE A 599 -10.14 37.44 31.63
CA PHE A 599 -8.95 36.78 31.10
C PHE A 599 -9.12 35.26 31.13
N THR A 600 -8.61 34.58 30.11
CA THR A 600 -8.55 33.11 30.09
C THR A 600 -7.62 32.58 31.17
N MET A 601 -7.87 31.35 31.64
CA MET A 601 -6.98 30.69 32.61
C MET A 601 -5.66 30.26 31.96
N PHE A 602 -5.71 29.76 30.72
CA PHE A 602 -4.55 29.29 29.97
C PHE A 602 -4.13 30.29 28.88
N GLY A 603 -2.89 30.16 28.40
CA GLY A 603 -2.37 30.97 27.29
C GLY A 603 -2.94 30.55 25.94
N ALA A 604 -2.70 31.36 24.90
CA ALA A 604 -3.15 31.10 23.54
C ALA A 604 -2.67 29.73 22.98
N ASN A 605 -1.53 29.23 23.46
CA ASN A 605 -1.00 27.90 23.11
C ASN A 605 -1.78 26.72 23.70
N ARG A 606 -2.58 26.94 24.75
CA ARG A 606 -3.32 25.88 25.46
C ARG A 606 -4.82 26.10 25.46
N MET A 607 -5.27 27.29 25.09
CA MET A 607 -6.69 27.56 24.84
C MET A 607 -7.10 26.98 23.51
N TYR A 608 -8.18 26.20 23.49
CA TYR A 608 -8.73 25.64 22.25
C TYR A 608 -9.60 26.66 21.52
N ALA A 609 -9.41 26.74 20.20
CA ALA A 609 -10.32 27.44 19.30
C ALA A 609 -11.58 26.58 19.05
N TYR A 610 -12.64 27.18 18.51
CA TYR A 610 -13.88 26.48 18.10
C TYR A 610 -14.50 25.58 19.19
N ARG A 611 -14.45 25.99 20.47
CA ARG A 611 -14.95 25.19 21.61
C ARG A 611 -14.33 23.78 21.72
N GLY A 612 -13.14 23.56 21.13
CA GLY A 612 -12.43 22.28 21.21
C GLY A 612 -12.83 21.23 20.16
N LEU A 613 -13.79 21.51 19.27
CA LEU A 613 -14.28 20.56 18.26
C LEU A 613 -13.19 20.00 17.33
N LEU A 614 -12.10 20.75 17.11
CA LEU A 614 -11.00 20.36 16.24
C LEU A 614 -9.67 20.14 16.99
N GLY A 615 -9.63 20.30 18.32
CA GLY A 615 -8.39 20.23 19.10
C GLY A 615 -7.32 21.29 18.74
N ILE A 616 -7.64 22.25 17.87
CA ILE A 616 -6.74 23.32 17.42
C ILE A 616 -6.65 24.40 18.50
N THR A 617 -5.45 24.87 18.80
CA THR A 617 -5.23 25.95 19.78
C THR A 617 -5.48 27.33 19.16
N VAL A 618 -5.74 28.35 19.98
CA VAL A 618 -5.95 29.73 19.50
C VAL A 618 -4.73 30.23 18.72
N GLU A 619 -3.51 29.89 19.18
CA GLU A 619 -2.27 30.18 18.47
C GLU A 619 -2.23 29.54 17.08
N GLN A 620 -2.51 28.23 16.98
CA GLN A 620 -2.51 27.52 15.71
C GLN A 620 -3.57 28.07 14.74
N HIS A 621 -4.75 28.43 15.26
CA HIS A 621 -5.81 29.05 14.47
C HIS A 621 -5.36 30.39 13.87
N LEU A 622 -4.71 31.25 14.67
CA LEU A 622 -4.23 32.56 14.23
C LEU A 622 -3.10 32.44 13.21
N TYR A 623 -2.21 31.47 13.38
CA TYR A 623 -1.16 31.20 12.41
C TYR A 623 -1.75 30.72 11.07
N ALA A 624 -2.72 29.81 11.10
CA ALA A 624 -3.36 29.28 9.91
C ALA A 624 -4.15 30.35 9.13
N ARG A 625 -4.92 31.19 9.85
CA ARG A 625 -5.84 32.16 9.23
C ARG A 625 -5.19 33.50 8.89
N HIS A 626 -4.33 34.00 9.77
CA HIS A 626 -3.77 35.37 9.68
C HIS A 626 -2.26 35.40 9.48
N ARG A 627 -1.59 34.22 9.42
CA ARG A 627 -0.12 34.12 9.37
C ARG A 627 0.60 34.86 10.50
N ALA A 628 -0.10 35.13 11.60
CA ALA A 628 0.44 35.83 12.77
C ALA A 628 1.15 34.83 13.70
N ARG A 629 2.42 35.09 14.02
CA ARG A 629 3.20 34.32 15.01
C ARG A 629 3.28 35.10 16.32
N LEU A 630 2.77 34.53 17.41
CA LEU A 630 2.84 35.12 18.74
C LEU A 630 4.24 34.92 19.35
N LYS A 631 4.80 35.95 19.97
CA LYS A 631 6.09 35.89 20.68
C LYS A 631 5.94 35.31 22.09
N PHE A 632 4.82 35.59 22.75
CA PHE A 632 4.51 35.14 24.11
C PHE A 632 3.19 34.35 24.14
N PRO A 633 3.11 33.18 23.46
CA PRO A 633 1.87 32.42 23.33
C PRO A 633 1.35 31.87 24.67
N ASN A 634 2.17 31.90 25.73
CA ASN A 634 1.81 31.58 27.10
C ASN A 634 0.93 32.65 27.80
N LEU A 635 0.84 33.87 27.25
CA LEU A 635 0.03 34.94 27.83
C LEU A 635 -1.47 34.61 27.73
N PRO A 636 -2.26 34.94 28.78
CA PRO A 636 -3.71 34.75 28.74
C PRO A 636 -4.34 35.62 27.64
N CYS A 637 -5.45 35.16 27.08
CA CYS A 637 -6.25 35.90 26.12
C CYS A 637 -7.32 36.73 26.86
N ILE A 638 -7.71 37.86 26.27
CA ILE A 638 -8.90 38.61 26.67
C ILE A 638 -10.13 37.90 26.14
N VAL A 639 -11.12 37.72 27.03
CA VAL A 639 -12.43 37.17 26.71
C VAL A 639 -13.38 38.35 26.48
N HIS A 640 -14.01 38.33 25.32
CA HIS A 640 -15.10 39.23 24.96
C HIS A 640 -16.35 38.39 24.70
N VAL A 641 -17.46 38.67 25.37
CA VAL A 641 -18.73 37.95 25.15
C VAL A 641 -19.57 38.76 24.17
N GLY A 642 -19.75 38.21 22.98
CA GLY A 642 -20.69 38.74 21.99
C GLY A 642 -22.13 38.33 22.27
N GLY A 643 -23.05 38.73 21.39
CA GLY A 643 -24.45 38.30 21.45
C GLY A 643 -24.61 36.77 21.46
N ASN A 644 -25.67 36.27 22.11
CA ASN A 644 -25.96 34.84 22.32
C ASN A 644 -24.90 34.05 23.13
N GLY A 645 -24.13 34.72 23.99
CA GLY A 645 -23.17 34.05 24.89
C GLY A 645 -21.93 33.50 24.17
N HIS A 646 -21.65 33.97 22.95
CA HIS A 646 -20.44 33.60 22.22
C HIS A 646 -19.19 34.26 22.82
N GLN A 647 -18.29 33.46 23.38
CA GLN A 647 -17.00 33.92 23.87
C GLN A 647 -15.97 33.96 22.73
N SER A 648 -15.40 35.13 22.50
CA SER A 648 -14.26 35.34 21.59
C SER A 648 -12.98 35.54 22.40
N TYR A 649 -11.90 34.88 21.97
CA TYR A 649 -10.60 34.93 22.63
C TYR A 649 -9.61 35.76 21.81
N PHE A 650 -9.12 36.85 22.37
CA PHE A 650 -8.16 37.75 21.72
C PHE A 650 -6.81 37.70 22.45
N PRO A 651 -5.71 37.26 21.82
CA PRO A 651 -4.39 37.33 22.44
C PRO A 651 -3.97 38.78 22.66
N ILE A 652 -3.39 39.05 23.83
CA ILE A 652 -2.99 40.40 24.26
C ILE A 652 -1.98 41.03 23.30
N GLU A 653 -1.11 40.22 22.67
CA GLU A 653 -0.09 40.69 21.72
C GLU A 653 -0.66 41.32 20.45
N LEU A 654 -1.88 40.94 20.06
CA LEU A 654 -2.51 41.43 18.83
C LEU A 654 -3.47 42.61 19.09
N LEU A 655 -3.35 43.23 20.27
CA LEU A 655 -4.19 44.33 20.74
C LEU A 655 -3.33 45.57 21.03
N LYS A 656 -3.91 46.74 20.74
CA LYS A 656 -3.35 48.05 21.08
C LYS A 656 -4.35 48.89 21.84
N ILE A 657 -3.85 49.84 22.61
CA ILE A 657 -4.66 50.90 23.21
C ILE A 657 -4.64 52.08 22.24
N SER A 658 -5.81 52.47 21.73
CA SER A 658 -5.95 53.73 21.00
C SER A 658 -5.98 54.86 22.02
N SER A 659 -5.18 55.92 21.81
CA SER A 659 -5.46 57.18 22.52
C SER A 659 -6.85 57.67 22.11
N MET A 660 -7.63 58.17 23.07
CA MET A 660 -8.84 58.94 22.76
C MET A 660 -8.48 60.24 22.05
#